data_AF-A0A932LI54-F1
#
_entry.id   AF-A0A932LI54-F1
#
_cell.length_a   1.000
_cell.length_b   1.000
_cell.length_c   1.000
_cell.angle_alpha   90.00
_cell.angle_beta   90.00
_cell.angle_gamma   90.00
#
_symmetry.space_group_name_H-M   'P 1'
#
loop_
_entity.id
_entity.type
_entity.pdbx_description
1 polymer ?
#
loop_
_entity_poly.entity_id
_entity_poly.type
_entity_poly.pdbx_seq_one_letter_code
_entity_poly.pdbx_strand_id
1 'polypeptide(L)'
;MRSTKLHSRGFTLIASLLLLLLLSGIAIGLMMMVNTEGKVGGVDLQNNVAYHNAEGGIEKMTSDLAATFRSAQSPQPSDICALSALQPTIAGVTWKDYQVQPASGCSAALTNQYGQIQSGPNQGLWAQIIPVTMLATAAQAGGQEVSMMRNAQVALIPVFQFGVFSESDLSFFSGPNFDFAGRVHTNNDLYPEVGNGSTLTFHDKVTVFGNVVRAQLANGFPTNANYAGTVLMPTAAQGCDAGRPACRALSLTEGSVTGAGGNPPQSGNNTGWPTVSLSNYNSEIVNGNFGITPPGGTGAKNLQLPFVNGTAQPFEIIRRPRAGDSSGLASSREYNMAQIHVLLSDDPADLPGGGGDAENVRLANVPGSNQFGIAASYPAGLPGLAVGASYNTYFASGSTAIPDNSTCTAASPGGPTCPPLNTTAAATPLLFDWPLAPANPAPGAQTLVPAGAPNVFAGGAPAPVVTLCPPGNLNVAPPAGCPVTNPPYPYEVTANLDKAATWNMLDGYLRVEYKDAAGAWHAVTNEWLRLGFARGPLPPTAPGANPVHPTAILLLQAPADRNGDGAIDADGLAPVCTKTNAPTVPTKCIQWNYGRPPEVIKETNSTSPYVELTNGGANTGITRNNWYPINLYDTREGEPRDVAAGNNSCSAAGVLNAVEIDTGNLKRWLWGAIGASGTNVDFLAQNGWVLYFSDRRGMLKNPNPPYNGIEKSGDSGLEDVINSASAGGVPDGVLDPIAPGKKFSAEDASQNKLPDFYGPANIGLGFYNGAININGQIIGAVPDNPYLPRINACLTTGRKNWVSGARHALKLVDGSLGNVPLRTDNTGGFTVASENPVYVQGNYNSNAADPTWGGGADVGGHAAAAVIADTVTLLSNNWTDLNSMANPTTVGNRNAATTYYRLAIAGGKNQNFPKPAWGANDYGTDGGTHNFLRYLENWGGQTLNYKGSLVSLYYSTYNTGVFKCCTTVYSPPVRNYSFDADFALPSGLPPGTPLFRDVDTLGYRQMFAVRDK
;
A
#
# COMPACT_ATOMS: atom_id res chain seq x y z
N MET A 1 -8.66 135.90 -28.67
CA MET A 1 -9.46 134.66 -28.59
C MET A 1 -8.83 133.73 -27.57
N ARG A 2 -9.50 133.46 -26.44
CA ARG A 2 -8.99 132.59 -25.36
C ARG A 2 -9.20 131.12 -25.75
N SER A 3 -8.11 130.37 -25.84
CA SER A 3 -8.11 128.91 -25.94
C SER A 3 -8.15 128.30 -24.54
N THR A 4 -9.29 127.75 -24.14
CA THR A 4 -9.43 127.01 -22.88
C THR A 4 -9.11 125.53 -23.11
N LYS A 5 -7.92 125.10 -22.66
CA LYS A 5 -7.54 123.68 -22.49
C LYS A 5 -8.28 123.10 -21.28
N LEU A 6 -9.14 122.11 -21.50
CA LEU A 6 -9.67 121.24 -20.44
C LEU A 6 -8.71 120.07 -20.22
N HIS A 7 -8.17 119.96 -19.00
CA HIS A 7 -7.28 118.90 -18.55
C HIS A 7 -8.06 117.61 -18.30
N SER A 8 -7.79 116.54 -19.08
CA SER A 8 -8.22 115.18 -18.76
C SER A 8 -7.26 114.51 -17.77
N ARG A 9 -7.39 114.83 -16.48
CA ARG A 9 -6.76 114.05 -15.38
C ARG A 9 -7.84 113.12 -14.80
N GLY A 10 -7.83 111.83 -15.17
CA GLY A 10 -8.72 110.83 -14.58
C GLY A 10 -8.84 109.48 -15.28
N PHE A 11 -8.58 109.36 -16.59
CA PHE A 11 -8.88 108.14 -17.35
C PHE A 11 -7.83 107.01 -17.23
N THR A 12 -6.54 107.35 -17.07
CA THR A 12 -5.46 106.36 -16.94
C THR A 12 -5.52 105.56 -15.65
N LEU A 13 -6.00 106.16 -14.55
CA LEU A 13 -6.21 105.46 -13.27
C LEU A 13 -7.34 104.44 -13.38
N ILE A 14 -8.42 104.77 -14.09
CA ILE A 14 -9.57 103.86 -14.29
C ILE A 14 -9.18 102.70 -15.22
N ALA A 15 -8.46 102.96 -16.31
CA ALA A 15 -7.98 101.91 -17.22
C ALA A 15 -6.95 100.97 -16.55
N SER A 16 -6.05 101.50 -15.71
CA SER A 16 -5.09 100.67 -14.95
C SER A 16 -5.76 99.91 -13.79
N LEU A 17 -6.77 100.49 -13.13
CA LEU A 17 -7.60 99.76 -12.16
C LEU A 17 -8.43 98.65 -12.81
N LEU A 18 -8.99 98.87 -14.00
CA LEU A 18 -9.71 97.83 -14.77
C LEU A 18 -8.77 96.73 -15.26
N LEU A 19 -7.56 97.08 -15.71
CA LEU A 19 -6.55 96.10 -16.12
C LEU A 19 -6.04 95.29 -14.92
N LEU A 20 -5.81 95.93 -13.77
CA LEU A 20 -5.46 95.27 -12.51
C LEU A 20 -6.58 94.34 -12.04
N LEU A 21 -7.84 94.78 -12.09
CA LEU A 21 -9.00 93.94 -11.77
C LEU A 21 -9.06 92.70 -12.66
N LEU A 22 -8.79 92.85 -13.96
CA LEU A 22 -8.82 91.76 -14.94
C LEU A 22 -7.65 90.79 -14.74
N LEU A 23 -6.44 91.29 -14.49
CA LEU A 23 -5.26 90.48 -14.15
C LEU A 23 -5.42 89.77 -12.80
N SER A 24 -6.02 90.42 -11.80
CA SER A 24 -6.37 89.78 -10.53
C SER A 24 -7.44 88.69 -10.70
N GLY A 25 -8.42 88.90 -11.57
CA GLY A 25 -9.43 87.89 -11.90
C GLY A 25 -8.83 86.64 -12.56
N ILE A 26 -7.90 86.82 -13.50
CA ILE A 26 -7.17 85.70 -14.14
C ILE A 26 -6.25 85.00 -13.12
N ALA A 27 -5.53 85.74 -12.27
CA ALA A 27 -4.65 85.17 -11.25
C ALA A 27 -5.43 84.32 -10.21
N ILE A 28 -6.61 84.79 -9.79
CA ILE A 28 -7.50 84.02 -8.90
C ILE A 28 -8.02 82.77 -9.61
N GLY A 29 -8.44 82.88 -10.87
CA GLY A 29 -8.89 81.74 -11.67
C GLY A 29 -7.81 80.66 -11.84
N LEU A 30 -6.56 81.08 -12.13
CA LEU A 30 -5.43 80.16 -12.29
C LEU A 30 -5.04 79.49 -10.97
N MET A 31 -5.07 80.23 -9.85
CA MET A 31 -4.81 79.68 -8.52
C MET A 31 -5.89 78.68 -8.08
N MET A 32 -7.17 78.93 -8.42
CA MET A 32 -8.24 77.96 -8.21
C MET A 32 -8.08 76.72 -9.08
N MET A 33 -7.68 76.87 -10.34
CA MET A 33 -7.39 75.76 -11.25
C MET A 33 -6.23 74.89 -10.75
N VAL A 34 -5.09 75.48 -10.38
CA VAL A 34 -3.93 74.76 -9.85
C VAL A 34 -4.25 74.07 -8.52
N ASN A 35 -5.01 74.71 -7.63
CA ASN A 35 -5.47 74.07 -6.39
C ASN A 35 -6.47 72.93 -6.66
N THR A 36 -7.28 73.05 -7.72
CA THR A 36 -8.22 72.00 -8.12
C THR A 36 -7.47 70.83 -8.75
N GLU A 37 -6.55 71.07 -9.67
CA GLU A 37 -5.70 70.04 -10.29
C GLU A 37 -4.79 69.35 -9.26
N GLY A 38 -4.21 70.10 -8.32
CA GLY A 38 -3.43 69.54 -7.22
C GLY A 38 -4.28 68.67 -6.28
N LYS A 39 -5.53 69.06 -6.02
CA LYS A 39 -6.48 68.24 -5.25
C LYS A 39 -6.94 67.00 -6.02
N VAL A 40 -7.27 67.15 -7.31
CA VAL A 40 -7.71 66.03 -8.17
C VAL A 40 -6.59 65.01 -8.35
N GLY A 41 -5.36 65.47 -8.63
CA GLY A 41 -4.18 64.60 -8.73
C GLY A 41 -3.82 63.92 -7.40
N GLY A 42 -3.99 64.63 -6.28
CA GLY A 42 -3.82 64.04 -4.95
C GLY A 42 -4.85 62.96 -4.62
N VAL A 43 -6.12 63.18 -4.99
CA VAL A 43 -7.21 62.21 -4.84
C VAL A 43 -6.99 61.00 -5.75
N ASP A 44 -6.59 61.22 -7.00
CA ASP A 44 -6.31 60.14 -7.96
C ASP A 44 -5.14 59.26 -7.51
N LEU A 45 -4.05 59.87 -7.02
CA LEU A 45 -2.93 59.14 -6.43
C LEU A 45 -3.39 58.31 -5.22
N GLN A 46 -4.16 58.89 -4.30
CA GLN A 46 -4.67 58.15 -3.13
C GLN A 46 -5.62 57.02 -3.53
N ASN A 47 -6.42 57.20 -4.57
CA ASN A 47 -7.29 56.16 -5.11
C ASN A 47 -6.50 55.00 -5.75
N ASN A 48 -5.46 55.30 -6.54
CA ASN A 48 -4.56 54.28 -7.10
C ASN A 48 -3.82 53.50 -6.00
N VAL A 49 -3.37 54.20 -4.95
CA VAL A 49 -2.75 53.55 -3.79
C VAL A 49 -3.76 52.68 -3.04
N ALA A 50 -5.00 53.14 -2.83
CA ALA A 50 -6.07 52.30 -2.26
C ALA A 50 -6.36 51.06 -3.10
N TYR A 51 -6.39 51.20 -4.42
CA TYR A 51 -6.61 50.09 -5.36
C TYR A 51 -5.55 49.00 -5.22
N HIS A 52 -4.26 49.35 -5.33
CA HIS A 52 -3.19 48.36 -5.21
C HIS A 52 -3.07 47.76 -3.81
N ASN A 53 -3.42 48.51 -2.77
CA ASN A 53 -3.51 47.95 -1.43
C ASN A 53 -4.64 46.92 -1.35
N ALA A 54 -5.86 47.26 -1.81
CA ALA A 54 -6.97 46.31 -1.82
C ALA A 54 -6.65 45.04 -2.64
N GLU A 55 -5.95 45.19 -3.77
CA GLU A 55 -5.45 44.09 -4.61
C GLU A 55 -4.47 43.22 -3.83
N GLY A 56 -3.47 43.83 -3.18
CA GLY A 56 -2.51 43.12 -2.32
C GLY A 56 -3.19 42.41 -1.13
N GLY A 57 -4.28 42.96 -0.59
CA GLY A 57 -5.10 42.31 0.43
C GLY A 57 -5.81 41.06 -0.09
N ILE A 58 -6.38 41.12 -1.30
CA ILE A 58 -7.01 39.98 -1.97
C ILE A 58 -5.99 38.88 -2.30
N GLU A 59 -4.82 39.25 -2.81
CA GLU A 59 -3.75 38.28 -3.11
C GLU A 59 -3.22 37.62 -1.84
N LYS A 60 -3.09 38.38 -0.75
CA LYS A 60 -2.74 37.80 0.55
C LYS A 60 -3.81 36.83 1.06
N MET A 61 -5.09 37.20 1.04
CA MET A 61 -6.18 36.27 1.42
C MET A 61 -6.18 35.01 0.55
N THR A 62 -5.90 35.15 -0.75
CA THR A 62 -5.81 34.01 -1.67
C THR A 62 -4.64 33.09 -1.28
N SER A 63 -3.49 33.66 -0.92
CA SER A 63 -2.32 32.90 -0.44
C SER A 63 -2.57 32.22 0.91
N ASP A 64 -3.23 32.89 1.84
CA ASP A 64 -3.55 32.34 3.17
C ASP A 64 -4.61 31.24 3.05
N LEU A 65 -5.62 31.42 2.20
CA LEU A 65 -6.58 30.38 1.82
C LEU A 65 -5.88 29.19 1.13
N ALA A 66 -4.90 29.50 0.27
CA ALA A 66 -3.99 28.51 -0.28
C ALA A 66 -3.17 27.80 0.81
N ALA A 67 -2.84 28.42 1.93
CA ALA A 67 -2.13 27.78 3.04
C ALA A 67 -3.05 26.89 3.91
N THR A 68 -4.23 27.36 4.31
CA THR A 68 -5.14 26.61 5.21
C THR A 68 -5.55 25.26 4.65
N PHE A 69 -6.01 25.25 3.40
CA PHE A 69 -6.38 24.02 2.70
C PHE A 69 -5.15 23.20 2.23
N ARG A 70 -3.91 23.70 2.42
CA ARG A 70 -2.65 22.95 2.20
C ARG A 70 -2.21 22.24 3.47
N SER A 71 -2.90 22.50 4.59
CA SER A 71 -2.66 21.85 5.87
C SER A 71 -3.79 20.93 6.29
N ALA A 72 -4.90 20.88 5.56
CA ALA A 72 -6.05 20.04 5.86
C ALA A 72 -6.84 19.68 4.59
N GLN A 73 -7.26 18.41 4.47
CA GLN A 73 -8.11 17.93 3.37
C GLN A 73 -9.53 18.51 3.46
N SER A 74 -10.06 18.68 4.68
CA SER A 74 -11.36 19.29 4.95
C SER A 74 -11.25 20.28 6.12
N PRO A 75 -10.73 21.50 5.91
CA PRO A 75 -10.73 22.52 6.96
C PRO A 75 -12.15 22.80 7.43
N GLN A 76 -12.31 23.10 8.72
CA GLN A 76 -13.61 23.52 9.22
C GLN A 76 -13.95 24.90 8.66
N PRO A 77 -15.25 25.22 8.48
CA PRO A 77 -15.67 26.56 8.05
C PRO A 77 -15.10 27.67 8.93
N SER A 78 -14.90 27.40 10.23
CA SER A 78 -14.24 28.30 11.18
C SER A 78 -12.78 28.59 10.83
N ASP A 79 -12.05 27.60 10.30
CA ASP A 79 -10.62 27.74 9.94
C ASP A 79 -10.47 28.70 8.74
N ILE A 80 -11.42 28.64 7.80
CA ILE A 80 -11.48 29.56 6.65
C ILE A 80 -11.82 30.97 7.14
N CYS A 81 -12.82 31.10 8.00
CA CYS A 81 -13.21 32.42 8.51
C CYS A 81 -12.14 33.07 9.39
N ALA A 82 -11.34 32.28 10.10
CA ALA A 82 -10.21 32.76 10.90
C ALA A 82 -9.16 33.51 10.06
N LEU A 83 -9.08 33.24 8.74
CA LEU A 83 -8.21 33.97 7.82
C LEU A 83 -8.53 35.46 7.74
N SER A 84 -9.77 35.85 8.04
CA SER A 84 -10.19 37.25 8.13
C SER A 84 -9.41 38.04 9.19
N ALA A 85 -8.79 37.37 10.17
CA ALA A 85 -7.94 38.00 11.17
C ALA A 85 -6.50 38.26 10.68
N LEU A 86 -6.09 37.71 9.53
CA LEU A 86 -4.70 37.77 9.02
C LEU A 86 -4.41 39.01 8.16
N GLN A 87 -5.16 40.10 8.35
CA GLN A 87 -4.98 41.34 7.59
C GLN A 87 -3.52 41.84 7.67
N PRO A 88 -2.91 42.28 6.55
CA PRO A 88 -1.54 42.76 6.54
C PRO A 88 -1.43 44.15 7.19
N THR A 89 -0.39 44.37 7.98
CA THR A 89 -0.08 45.69 8.55
C THR A 89 0.69 46.52 7.53
N ILE A 90 0.02 47.51 6.92
CA ILE A 90 0.61 48.44 5.95
C ILE A 90 0.49 49.87 6.49
N ALA A 91 1.60 50.60 6.52
CA ALA A 91 1.60 51.99 7.01
C ALA A 91 0.67 52.87 6.16
N GLY A 92 -0.22 53.63 6.82
CA GLY A 92 -1.15 54.55 6.15
C GLY A 92 -2.43 53.91 5.59
N VAL A 93 -2.58 52.58 5.69
CA VAL A 93 -3.76 51.84 5.23
C VAL A 93 -4.58 51.36 6.42
N THR A 94 -5.90 51.57 6.36
CA THR A 94 -6.87 50.98 7.28
C THR A 94 -7.76 50.01 6.53
N TRP A 95 -7.82 48.75 6.97
CA TRP A 95 -8.73 47.76 6.44
C TRP A 95 -10.13 47.96 7.04
N LYS A 96 -11.10 48.41 6.23
CA LYS A 96 -12.50 48.55 6.66
C LYS A 96 -13.24 47.22 6.62
N ASP A 97 -12.95 46.43 5.61
CA ASP A 97 -13.42 45.07 5.43
C ASP A 97 -12.21 44.21 5.04
N TYR A 98 -12.02 43.07 5.70
CA TYR A 98 -11.02 42.06 5.34
C TYR A 98 -11.61 40.70 5.73
N GLN A 99 -12.31 40.07 4.81
CA GLN A 99 -13.15 38.91 5.09
C GLN A 99 -12.90 37.79 4.09
N VAL A 100 -12.71 36.59 4.61
CA VAL A 100 -12.67 35.34 3.87
C VAL A 100 -13.81 34.48 4.39
N GLN A 101 -14.77 34.13 3.53
CA GLN A 101 -15.95 33.37 3.96
C GLN A 101 -16.34 32.30 2.95
N PRO A 102 -16.52 31.03 3.37
CA PRO A 102 -17.08 30.00 2.51
C PRO A 102 -18.57 30.25 2.25
N ALA A 103 -19.10 29.72 1.16
CA ALA A 103 -20.52 29.86 0.82
C ALA A 103 -21.48 29.31 1.90
N SER A 104 -21.05 28.33 2.70
CA SER A 104 -21.80 27.78 3.83
C SER A 104 -21.85 28.71 5.05
N GLY A 105 -21.04 29.77 5.10
CA GLY A 105 -20.80 30.57 6.30
C GLY A 105 -19.88 29.88 7.32
N CYS A 106 -19.61 30.54 8.44
CA CYS A 106 -18.54 30.13 9.37
C CYS A 106 -18.93 29.03 10.38
N SER A 107 -20.19 28.63 10.44
CA SER A 107 -20.72 27.68 11.45
C SER A 107 -21.40 26.45 10.86
N ALA A 108 -21.80 26.49 9.59
CA ALA A 108 -22.40 25.35 8.91
C ALA A 108 -21.34 24.59 8.10
N ALA A 109 -21.45 23.26 8.12
CA ALA A 109 -20.56 22.38 7.36
C ALA A 109 -20.38 22.86 5.92
N LEU A 110 -19.15 22.76 5.41
CA LEU A 110 -18.85 23.18 4.04
C LEU A 110 -19.78 22.45 3.07
N THR A 111 -20.44 23.21 2.20
CA THR A 111 -21.31 22.64 1.18
C THR A 111 -20.44 21.96 0.12
N ASN A 112 -20.15 20.68 0.31
CA ASN A 112 -19.37 19.89 -0.64
C ASN A 112 -20.26 19.48 -1.81
N GLN A 113 -20.32 20.34 -2.84
CA GLN A 113 -20.94 19.94 -4.10
C GLN A 113 -19.87 19.48 -5.07
N TYR A 114 -20.10 18.32 -5.68
CA TYR A 114 -19.30 17.87 -6.80
C TYR A 114 -19.62 18.73 -8.03
N GLY A 115 -18.59 19.23 -8.70
CA GLY A 115 -18.71 19.92 -9.96
C GLY A 115 -17.48 19.70 -10.84
N GLN A 116 -17.63 19.90 -12.15
CA GLN A 116 -16.51 19.80 -13.08
C GLN A 116 -15.67 21.07 -13.06
N ILE A 117 -14.35 20.90 -13.12
CA ILE A 117 -13.39 22.00 -13.28
C ILE A 117 -13.58 22.61 -14.68
N GLN A 118 -13.74 23.93 -14.74
CA GLN A 118 -14.16 24.64 -15.96
C GLN A 118 -12.99 25.08 -16.86
N SER A 119 -11.78 25.20 -16.31
CA SER A 119 -10.61 25.74 -17.01
C SER A 119 -9.29 25.11 -16.54
N GLY A 120 -8.22 25.34 -17.31
CA GLY A 120 -6.86 24.91 -16.96
C GLY A 120 -6.55 23.45 -17.32
N PRO A 121 -5.37 22.95 -16.93
CA PRO A 121 -4.91 21.60 -17.26
C PRO A 121 -5.84 20.48 -16.75
N ASN A 122 -6.53 20.75 -15.64
CA ASN A 122 -7.42 19.80 -14.96
C ASN A 122 -8.89 19.92 -15.41
N GLN A 123 -9.19 20.77 -16.40
CA GLN A 123 -10.54 20.97 -16.93
C GLN A 123 -11.24 19.65 -17.26
N GLY A 124 -12.50 19.52 -16.87
CA GLY A 124 -13.34 18.33 -17.12
C GLY A 124 -13.29 17.26 -16.02
N LEU A 125 -12.32 17.31 -15.10
CA LEU A 125 -12.33 16.47 -13.91
C LEU A 125 -13.42 16.93 -12.95
N TRP A 126 -14.07 15.97 -12.28
CA TRP A 126 -14.93 16.24 -11.15
C TRP A 126 -14.09 16.53 -9.92
N ALA A 127 -14.53 17.49 -9.12
CA ALA A 127 -13.92 17.81 -7.84
C ALA A 127 -15.00 18.15 -6.83
N GLN A 128 -14.72 17.94 -5.55
CA GLN A 128 -15.48 18.65 -4.51
C GLN A 128 -15.08 20.12 -4.58
N ILE A 129 -16.06 20.97 -4.89
CA ILE A 129 -15.87 22.40 -5.05
C ILE A 129 -16.32 23.09 -3.77
N ILE A 130 -15.42 23.85 -3.18
CA ILE A 130 -15.70 24.71 -2.03
C ILE A 130 -15.64 26.17 -2.51
N PRO A 131 -16.79 26.85 -2.68
CA PRO A 131 -16.81 28.24 -3.09
C PRO A 131 -16.46 29.15 -1.91
N VAL A 132 -15.51 30.06 -2.13
CA VAL A 132 -15.06 31.03 -1.12
C VAL A 132 -15.13 32.43 -1.70
N THR A 133 -15.68 33.36 -0.92
CA THR A 133 -15.71 34.79 -1.24
C THR A 133 -14.68 35.51 -0.38
N MET A 134 -13.87 36.35 -1.01
CA MET A 134 -12.90 37.22 -0.35
C MET A 134 -13.28 38.68 -0.61
N LEU A 135 -13.32 39.49 0.44
CA LEU A 135 -13.64 40.91 0.39
C LEU A 135 -12.55 41.72 1.09
N ALA A 136 -11.97 42.69 0.40
CA ALA A 136 -10.98 43.62 0.95
C ALA A 136 -11.40 45.07 0.67
N THR A 137 -11.48 45.89 1.70
CA THR A 137 -11.68 47.34 1.58
C THR A 137 -10.51 48.07 2.21
N ALA A 138 -9.66 48.68 1.38
CA ALA A 138 -8.51 49.47 1.81
C ALA A 138 -8.85 50.96 1.84
N ALA A 139 -8.70 51.59 3.00
CA ALA A 139 -8.89 53.03 3.21
C ALA A 139 -7.55 53.73 3.46
N GLN A 140 -7.32 54.85 2.77
CA GLN A 140 -6.14 55.70 2.97
C GLN A 140 -6.41 56.79 4.01
N ALA A 141 -5.36 57.31 4.63
CA ALA A 141 -5.44 58.44 5.58
C ALA A 141 -6.14 59.69 5.00
N GLY A 142 -6.14 59.87 3.68
CA GLY A 142 -6.86 60.95 2.98
C GLY A 142 -8.35 60.69 2.72
N GLY A 143 -8.90 59.57 3.21
CA GLY A 143 -10.33 59.23 3.13
C GLY A 143 -10.78 58.56 1.84
N GLN A 144 -9.87 58.26 0.91
CA GLN A 144 -10.15 57.43 -0.28
C GLN A 144 -10.23 55.96 0.11
N GLU A 145 -11.25 55.25 -0.39
CA GLU A 145 -11.50 53.84 -0.10
C GLU A 145 -11.72 53.07 -1.42
N VAL A 146 -11.12 51.89 -1.53
CA VAL A 146 -11.40 50.95 -2.63
C VAL A 146 -11.78 49.61 -2.04
N SER A 147 -12.87 49.03 -2.55
CA SER A 147 -13.36 47.70 -2.17
C SER A 147 -13.25 46.73 -3.34
N MET A 148 -12.74 45.53 -3.07
CA MET A 148 -12.52 44.47 -4.05
C MET A 148 -13.10 43.16 -3.55
N MET A 149 -13.68 42.40 -4.47
CA MET A 149 -14.24 41.08 -4.19
C MET A 149 -13.70 40.05 -5.19
N ARG A 150 -13.24 38.91 -4.66
CA ARG A 150 -12.78 37.76 -5.44
C ARG A 150 -13.56 36.51 -5.05
N ASN A 151 -14.04 35.80 -6.05
CA ASN A 151 -14.65 34.49 -5.86
C ASN A 151 -13.63 33.43 -6.27
N ALA A 152 -13.32 32.51 -5.35
CA ALA A 152 -12.41 31.40 -5.57
C ALA A 152 -13.16 30.07 -5.41
N GLN A 153 -12.65 29.05 -6.10
CA GLN A 153 -13.06 27.67 -5.92
C GLN A 153 -11.83 26.86 -5.51
N VAL A 154 -11.92 26.23 -4.33
CA VAL A 154 -10.98 25.18 -3.96
C VAL A 154 -11.56 23.87 -4.48
N ALA A 155 -10.80 23.18 -5.33
CA ALA A 155 -11.18 21.92 -5.94
C ALA A 155 -10.39 20.79 -5.29
N LEU A 156 -11.09 19.81 -4.72
CA LEU A 156 -10.52 18.57 -4.24
C LEU A 156 -10.79 17.48 -5.29
N ILE A 157 -9.74 17.03 -5.99
CA ILE A 157 -9.78 16.15 -7.15
C ILE A 157 -9.53 14.70 -6.70
N PRO A 158 -10.53 13.80 -6.81
CA PRO A 158 -10.35 12.36 -6.66
C PRO A 158 -9.21 11.81 -7.50
N VAL A 159 -8.28 11.13 -6.84
CA VAL A 159 -7.08 10.57 -7.47
C VAL A 159 -7.41 9.49 -8.50
N PHE A 160 -8.46 8.70 -8.28
CA PHE A 160 -8.82 7.60 -9.18
C PHE A 160 -9.48 8.03 -10.49
N GLN A 161 -9.73 9.33 -10.68
CA GLN A 161 -10.10 9.85 -12.00
C GLN A 161 -8.92 9.87 -12.98
N PHE A 162 -7.69 9.82 -12.47
CA PHE A 162 -6.52 9.62 -13.31
C PHE A 162 -6.42 8.14 -13.64
N GLY A 163 -6.20 7.83 -14.91
CA GLY A 163 -5.86 6.48 -15.28
C GLY A 163 -4.46 6.12 -14.76
N VAL A 164 -3.50 7.05 -14.86
CA VAL A 164 -2.18 6.92 -14.23
C VAL A 164 -1.80 8.20 -13.49
N PHE A 165 -1.45 8.10 -12.22
CA PHE A 165 -0.88 9.19 -11.42
C PHE A 165 0.43 8.75 -10.78
N SER A 166 1.41 9.67 -10.69
CA SER A 166 2.65 9.43 -9.95
C SER A 166 3.14 10.69 -9.22
N GLU A 167 3.39 10.56 -7.92
CA GLU A 167 4.05 11.61 -7.11
C GLU A 167 5.53 11.79 -7.52
N SER A 168 6.18 10.71 -7.97
CA SER A 168 7.57 10.70 -8.43
C SER A 168 7.69 10.46 -9.94
N ASP A 169 8.90 10.31 -10.47
CA ASP A 169 9.15 10.15 -11.92
C ASP A 169 8.24 9.10 -12.53
N LEU A 170 7.51 9.41 -13.59
CA LEU A 170 6.67 8.43 -14.26
C LEU A 170 7.38 7.86 -15.47
N SER A 171 7.70 6.57 -15.42
CA SER A 171 8.39 5.89 -16.52
C SER A 171 7.48 4.91 -17.24
N PHE A 172 7.58 4.93 -18.56
CA PHE A 172 7.21 3.83 -19.45
C PHE A 172 8.50 3.36 -20.09
N PHE A 173 8.72 2.04 -20.17
CA PHE A 173 9.88 1.48 -20.86
C PHE A 173 9.53 0.14 -21.51
N SER A 174 10.50 -0.41 -22.26
CA SER A 174 10.34 -1.55 -23.16
C SER A 174 9.48 -2.70 -22.62
N GLY A 175 8.36 -2.92 -23.29
CA GLY A 175 7.57 -4.13 -23.26
C GLY A 175 6.79 -4.28 -24.57
N PRO A 176 5.86 -5.24 -24.66
CA PRO A 176 4.85 -5.27 -25.71
C PRO A 176 4.08 -3.94 -25.78
N ASN A 177 3.26 -3.77 -26.83
CA ASN A 177 2.42 -2.58 -26.98
C ASN A 177 1.66 -2.28 -25.67
N PHE A 178 1.71 -1.02 -25.25
CA PHE A 178 1.03 -0.55 -24.06
C PHE A 178 -0.01 0.48 -24.47
N ASP A 179 -1.26 0.09 -24.35
CA ASP A 179 -2.41 0.91 -24.67
C ASP A 179 -3.15 1.14 -23.35
N PHE A 180 -3.29 2.40 -22.94
CA PHE A 180 -3.92 2.72 -21.68
C PHE A 180 -4.75 4.01 -21.80
N ALA A 181 -6.06 3.86 -21.59
CA ALA A 181 -7.01 4.96 -21.62
C ALA A 181 -7.00 5.79 -20.32
N GLY A 182 -7.58 7.00 -20.37
CA GLY A 182 -7.69 7.88 -19.21
C GLY A 182 -6.51 8.83 -19.03
N ARG A 183 -6.68 9.79 -18.11
CA ARG A 183 -5.72 10.88 -17.91
C ARG A 183 -4.44 10.41 -17.24
N VAL A 184 -3.33 11.04 -17.60
CA VAL A 184 -2.02 10.77 -17.01
C VAL A 184 -1.45 12.01 -16.35
N HIS A 185 -0.97 11.85 -15.13
CA HIS A 185 -0.29 12.91 -14.39
C HIS A 185 0.98 12.42 -13.70
N THR A 186 2.01 13.27 -13.67
CA THR A 186 3.13 13.08 -12.74
C THR A 186 3.57 14.40 -12.13
N ASN A 187 3.87 14.38 -10.83
CA ASN A 187 4.46 15.52 -10.11
C ASN A 187 5.97 15.65 -10.36
N ASN A 188 6.58 14.71 -11.09
CA ASN A 188 8.00 14.73 -11.41
C ASN A 188 8.20 14.57 -12.93
N ASP A 189 9.37 14.11 -13.36
CA ASP A 189 9.64 13.92 -14.79
C ASP A 189 8.84 12.75 -15.38
N LEU A 190 8.44 12.88 -16.65
CA LEU A 190 7.84 11.82 -17.47
C LEU A 190 8.88 11.27 -18.44
N TYR A 191 9.02 9.94 -18.48
CA TYR A 191 9.88 9.18 -19.38
C TYR A 191 9.01 8.22 -20.21
N PRO A 192 8.37 8.66 -21.31
CA PRO A 192 7.45 7.83 -22.07
C PRO A 192 8.21 7.07 -23.16
N GLU A 193 9.03 6.10 -22.77
CA GLU A 193 9.91 5.39 -23.71
C GLU A 193 9.40 3.98 -23.99
N VAL A 194 9.67 3.46 -25.19
CA VAL A 194 9.24 2.12 -25.60
C VAL A 194 10.28 1.46 -26.48
N GLY A 195 10.38 0.13 -26.39
CA GLY A 195 11.30 -0.66 -27.19
C GLY A 195 11.03 -0.52 -28.69
N ASN A 196 12.08 -0.71 -29.51
CA ASN A 196 11.97 -0.63 -30.96
C ASN A 196 10.88 -1.58 -31.50
N GLY A 197 9.98 -1.07 -32.34
CA GLY A 197 8.87 -1.84 -32.92
C GLY A 197 7.62 -1.96 -32.05
N SER A 198 7.66 -1.52 -30.79
CA SER A 198 6.49 -1.41 -29.91
C SER A 198 5.85 -0.01 -29.97
N THR A 199 4.58 0.06 -29.55
CA THR A 199 3.81 1.31 -29.45
C THR A 199 3.29 1.55 -28.03
N LEU A 200 3.45 2.78 -27.53
CA LEU A 200 2.76 3.32 -26.36
C LEU A 200 1.68 4.28 -26.84
N THR A 201 0.44 4.06 -26.42
CA THR A 201 -0.70 4.90 -26.81
C THR A 201 -1.35 5.52 -25.58
N PHE A 202 -1.43 6.85 -25.56
CA PHE A 202 -2.23 7.61 -24.59
C PHE A 202 -3.52 8.08 -25.25
N HIS A 203 -4.67 7.93 -24.60
CA HIS A 203 -5.96 8.35 -25.18
C HIS A 203 -6.53 9.65 -24.61
N ASP A 204 -5.94 10.16 -23.53
CA ASP A 204 -6.40 11.39 -22.87
C ASP A 204 -5.20 12.26 -22.48
N LYS A 205 -5.51 13.45 -21.95
CA LYS A 205 -4.54 14.48 -21.60
C LYS A 205 -3.47 13.96 -20.64
N VAL A 206 -2.22 14.33 -20.95
CA VAL A 206 -1.02 14.05 -20.17
C VAL A 206 -0.48 15.35 -19.57
N THR A 207 -0.34 15.39 -18.25
CA THR A 207 0.11 16.56 -17.50
C THR A 207 1.33 16.20 -16.66
N VAL A 208 2.38 17.03 -16.72
CA VAL A 208 3.69 16.70 -16.13
C VAL A 208 4.19 17.90 -15.34
N PHE A 209 4.19 17.90 -14.02
CA PHE A 209 4.73 19.05 -13.27
C PHE A 209 6.23 19.24 -13.54
N GLY A 210 7.01 18.15 -13.71
CA GLY A 210 8.42 18.19 -14.07
C GLY A 210 8.69 18.39 -15.57
N ASN A 211 9.58 17.58 -16.12
CA ASN A 211 9.99 17.59 -17.52
C ASN A 211 9.45 16.40 -18.31
N VAL A 212 9.24 16.59 -19.61
CA VAL A 212 9.02 15.49 -20.57
C VAL A 212 10.37 15.12 -21.18
N VAL A 213 10.88 13.93 -20.86
CA VAL A 213 12.20 13.45 -21.28
C VAL A 213 12.03 12.42 -22.39
N ARG A 214 12.71 12.62 -23.52
CA ARG A 214 12.71 11.69 -24.68
C ARG A 214 14.08 11.11 -25.07
N ALA A 215 15.15 11.56 -24.41
CA ALA A 215 16.53 11.27 -24.79
C ALA A 215 17.19 10.15 -23.96
N GLN A 216 16.63 9.85 -22.78
CA GLN A 216 17.17 8.88 -21.85
C GLN A 216 16.06 8.28 -20.98
N LEU A 217 16.30 7.08 -20.45
CA LEU A 217 15.51 6.49 -19.37
C LEU A 217 15.76 7.23 -18.04
N ALA A 218 14.91 6.95 -17.05
CA ALA A 218 15.03 7.53 -15.70
C ALA A 218 16.34 7.14 -14.98
N ASN A 219 16.98 6.04 -15.36
CA ASN A 219 18.30 5.61 -14.86
C ASN A 219 19.48 6.25 -15.61
N GLY A 220 19.22 7.15 -16.57
CA GLY A 220 20.22 7.84 -17.38
C GLY A 220 20.67 7.11 -18.66
N PHE A 221 20.09 5.95 -18.99
CA PHE A 221 20.47 5.21 -20.19
C PHE A 221 19.91 5.86 -21.47
N PRO A 222 20.71 6.12 -22.53
CA PRO A 222 20.24 6.74 -23.77
C PRO A 222 19.18 5.94 -24.54
N THR A 223 18.18 6.62 -25.10
CA THR A 223 17.03 5.96 -25.76
C THR A 223 17.25 5.64 -27.24
N ASN A 224 18.12 6.39 -27.92
CA ASN A 224 18.29 6.38 -29.39
C ASN A 224 18.54 5.01 -30.05
N ALA A 225 19.13 4.05 -29.35
CA ALA A 225 19.45 2.73 -29.91
C ALA A 225 18.40 1.64 -29.60
N ASN A 226 17.83 1.66 -28.39
CA ASN A 226 17.05 0.54 -27.86
C ASN A 226 15.59 0.89 -27.54
N TYR A 227 15.28 2.18 -27.42
CA TYR A 227 14.00 2.69 -26.94
C TYR A 227 13.42 3.75 -27.89
N ALA A 228 13.53 3.50 -29.20
CA ALA A 228 13.05 4.38 -30.27
C ALA A 228 11.68 3.95 -30.83
N GLY A 229 10.86 3.24 -30.05
CA GLY A 229 9.51 2.85 -30.45
C GLY A 229 8.55 4.04 -30.60
N THR A 230 7.31 3.76 -31.01
CA THR A 230 6.33 4.81 -31.30
C THR A 230 5.57 5.21 -30.04
N VAL A 231 5.50 6.50 -29.74
CA VAL A 231 4.69 7.05 -28.65
C VAL A 231 3.58 7.88 -29.26
N LEU A 232 2.36 7.35 -29.27
CA LEU A 232 1.17 8.03 -29.78
C LEU A 232 0.55 8.89 -28.69
N MET A 233 0.48 10.19 -28.96
CA MET A 233 -0.14 11.18 -28.10
C MET A 233 -1.40 11.73 -28.78
N PRO A 234 -2.47 12.01 -28.02
CA PRO A 234 -3.67 12.60 -28.58
C PRO A 234 -3.42 14.06 -28.97
N THR A 235 -4.15 14.55 -29.98
CA THR A 235 -4.17 15.97 -30.39
C THR A 235 -5.54 16.61 -30.15
N ALA A 236 -6.48 15.87 -29.56
CA ALA A 236 -7.76 16.30 -29.05
C ALA A 236 -8.21 15.33 -27.94
N ALA A 237 -9.10 15.76 -27.06
CA ALA A 237 -9.65 14.92 -26.00
C ALA A 237 -10.24 13.60 -26.54
N GLN A 238 -9.92 12.47 -25.89
CA GLN A 238 -10.32 11.13 -26.33
C GLN A 238 -9.85 10.81 -27.77
N GLY A 239 -8.64 11.25 -28.10
CA GLY A 239 -7.94 10.93 -29.34
C GLY A 239 -7.18 9.61 -29.23
N CYS A 240 -6.51 9.18 -30.30
CA CYS A 240 -5.84 7.87 -30.41
C CYS A 240 -6.76 6.64 -30.41
N ASP A 241 -8.07 6.81 -30.25
CA ASP A 241 -9.05 5.73 -30.37
C ASP A 241 -9.34 5.37 -31.83
N ALA A 242 -9.69 4.11 -32.10
CA ALA A 242 -10.04 3.63 -33.44
C ALA A 242 -11.21 4.43 -34.07
N GLY A 243 -12.14 4.93 -33.25
CA GLY A 243 -13.26 5.78 -33.68
C GLY A 243 -12.93 7.28 -33.78
N ARG A 244 -11.80 7.71 -33.20
CA ARG A 244 -11.34 9.11 -33.15
C ARG A 244 -9.82 9.18 -33.36
N PRO A 245 -9.34 9.08 -34.61
CA PRO A 245 -7.90 9.00 -34.92
C PRO A 245 -7.17 10.37 -34.81
N ALA A 246 -7.47 11.16 -33.78
CA ALA A 246 -6.88 12.48 -33.53
C ALA A 246 -5.58 12.32 -32.72
N CYS A 247 -4.55 11.76 -33.35
CA CYS A 247 -3.28 11.46 -32.68
C CYS A 247 -2.04 11.68 -33.54
N ARG A 248 -0.90 11.84 -32.88
CA ARG A 248 0.42 12.03 -33.51
C ARG A 248 1.53 11.37 -32.69
N ALA A 249 2.50 10.78 -33.39
CA ALA A 249 3.70 10.25 -32.76
C ALA A 249 4.58 11.37 -32.18
N LEU A 250 4.95 11.25 -30.91
CA LEU A 250 5.93 12.12 -30.24
C LEU A 250 7.34 11.66 -30.61
N SER A 251 8.11 12.54 -31.27
CA SER A 251 9.49 12.25 -31.66
C SER A 251 10.45 12.20 -30.47
N LEU A 252 11.58 11.51 -30.62
CA LEU A 252 12.70 11.53 -29.65
C LEU A 252 13.27 12.94 -29.42
N THR A 253 13.09 13.86 -30.38
CA THR A 253 13.53 15.26 -30.29
C THR A 253 12.46 16.20 -29.71
N GLU A 254 11.27 15.68 -29.40
CA GLU A 254 10.12 16.45 -28.91
C GLU A 254 9.91 16.30 -27.40
N GLY A 255 10.99 16.24 -26.62
CA GLY A 255 10.94 16.43 -25.16
C GLY A 255 10.87 17.90 -24.77
N SER A 256 10.46 18.20 -23.52
CA SER A 256 10.56 19.56 -22.96
C SER A 256 12.01 19.96 -22.66
N VAL A 257 12.88 18.96 -22.53
CA VAL A 257 14.33 19.08 -22.39
C VAL A 257 15.03 18.35 -23.54
N THR A 258 16.25 18.77 -23.86
CA THR A 258 17.03 18.22 -24.99
C THR A 258 17.81 16.95 -24.63
N GLY A 259 17.92 16.62 -23.35
CA GLY A 259 18.65 15.47 -22.82
C GLY A 259 18.05 15.00 -21.50
N ALA A 260 18.85 15.06 -20.43
CA ALA A 260 18.44 14.68 -19.08
C ALA A 260 17.45 15.66 -18.43
N GLY A 261 16.47 15.10 -17.72
CA GLY A 261 15.54 15.82 -16.83
C GLY A 261 16.17 16.24 -15.50
N GLY A 262 15.37 16.31 -14.45
CA GLY A 262 15.76 16.68 -13.09
C GLY A 262 15.21 18.03 -12.63
N ASN A 263 15.37 18.30 -11.34
CA ASN A 263 15.04 19.59 -10.73
C ASN A 263 16.27 20.19 -10.01
N PRO A 264 16.93 21.23 -10.57
CA PRO A 264 16.68 21.83 -11.88
C PRO A 264 17.03 20.86 -13.04
N PRO A 265 16.53 21.10 -14.27
CA PRO A 265 16.87 20.29 -15.43
C PRO A 265 18.38 20.20 -15.65
N GLN A 266 18.88 18.99 -15.90
CA GLN A 266 20.31 18.75 -16.14
C GLN A 266 20.75 19.10 -17.56
N SER A 267 19.83 19.05 -18.52
CA SER A 267 20.06 19.46 -19.90
C SER A 267 19.33 20.77 -20.23
N GLY A 268 19.67 21.36 -21.37
CA GLY A 268 19.01 22.58 -21.83
C GLY A 268 17.54 22.36 -22.15
N ASN A 269 16.70 23.33 -21.79
CA ASN A 269 15.29 23.37 -22.17
C ASN A 269 15.14 23.39 -23.70
N ASN A 270 14.17 22.65 -24.23
CA ASN A 270 13.83 22.68 -25.64
C ASN A 270 13.03 23.95 -25.97
N THR A 271 13.62 24.87 -26.72
CA THR A 271 12.98 26.14 -27.10
C THR A 271 11.76 25.95 -28.01
N GLY A 272 11.66 24.81 -28.71
CA GLY A 272 10.50 24.46 -29.53
C GLY A 272 9.32 23.86 -28.74
N TRP A 273 9.54 23.47 -27.48
CA TRP A 273 8.53 22.78 -26.66
C TRP A 273 7.19 23.53 -26.53
N PRO A 274 7.13 24.86 -26.34
CA PRO A 274 5.86 25.57 -26.30
C PRO A 274 5.01 25.39 -27.57
N THR A 275 5.66 25.34 -28.75
CA THR A 275 4.95 25.08 -30.01
C THR A 275 4.50 23.62 -30.09
N VAL A 276 5.36 22.68 -29.68
CA VAL A 276 5.02 21.25 -29.64
C VAL A 276 3.81 21.00 -28.75
N SER A 277 3.86 21.44 -27.49
CA SER A 277 2.82 21.23 -26.49
C SER A 277 1.52 21.99 -26.80
N LEU A 278 1.58 23.30 -27.01
CA LEU A 278 0.38 24.14 -27.08
C LEU A 278 -0.28 24.14 -28.48
N SER A 279 0.52 24.01 -29.55
CA SER A 279 0.03 24.10 -30.93
C SER A 279 -0.03 22.74 -31.64
N ASN A 280 1.05 21.93 -31.60
CA ASN A 280 1.06 20.66 -32.33
C ASN A 280 0.18 19.59 -31.64
N TYR A 281 0.17 19.59 -30.30
CA TYR A 281 -0.64 18.68 -29.49
C TYR A 281 -1.86 19.35 -28.84
N ASN A 282 -2.16 20.61 -29.16
CA ASN A 282 -3.33 21.34 -28.64
C ASN A 282 -3.49 21.26 -27.11
N SER A 283 -2.37 21.32 -26.37
CA SER A 283 -2.33 21.20 -24.90
C SER A 283 -2.76 19.84 -24.34
N GLU A 284 -2.80 18.78 -25.16
CA GLU A 284 -3.01 17.40 -24.69
C GLU A 284 -1.76 16.78 -24.05
N ILE A 285 -0.59 17.39 -24.23
CA ILE A 285 0.60 17.14 -23.41
C ILE A 285 1.18 18.47 -22.94
N VAL A 286 1.23 18.68 -21.62
CA VAL A 286 1.74 19.92 -21.02
C VAL A 286 2.71 19.63 -19.89
N ASN A 287 3.70 20.51 -19.71
CA ASN A 287 4.66 20.41 -18.62
C ASN A 287 4.62 21.63 -17.67
N GLY A 288 5.21 21.50 -16.48
CA GLY A 288 5.33 22.57 -15.48
C GLY A 288 6.77 23.06 -15.29
N ASN A 289 7.78 22.27 -15.68
CA ASN A 289 9.20 22.52 -15.40
C ASN A 289 9.44 22.89 -13.92
N PHE A 290 8.78 22.16 -13.00
CA PHE A 290 8.77 22.40 -11.56
C PHE A 290 8.39 23.83 -11.13
N GLY A 291 7.67 24.57 -11.98
CA GLY A 291 7.30 25.96 -11.72
C GLY A 291 8.44 26.98 -11.94
N ILE A 292 9.55 26.59 -12.59
CA ILE A 292 10.67 27.48 -12.88
C ILE A 292 10.27 28.51 -13.96
N THR A 293 10.48 29.80 -13.70
CA THR A 293 10.25 30.94 -14.63
C THR A 293 11.42 31.14 -15.64
N PRO A 294 11.22 31.85 -16.78
CA PRO A 294 11.51 31.42 -18.17
C PRO A 294 12.83 30.73 -18.59
N PRO A 295 12.78 29.82 -19.61
CA PRO A 295 11.57 29.40 -20.34
C PRO A 295 10.75 28.45 -19.48
N GLY A 296 9.54 28.90 -19.11
CA GLY A 296 8.70 28.22 -18.13
C GLY A 296 7.99 27.03 -18.77
N GLY A 297 7.47 26.14 -17.94
CA GLY A 297 6.60 25.06 -18.41
C GLY A 297 5.35 25.59 -19.14
N THR A 298 4.65 24.71 -19.83
CA THR A 298 3.43 25.02 -20.60
C THR A 298 2.13 24.91 -19.79
N GLY A 299 2.22 24.99 -18.46
CA GLY A 299 1.06 25.23 -17.58
C GLY A 299 0.64 24.09 -16.65
N ALA A 300 1.32 22.94 -16.61
CA ALA A 300 0.99 21.89 -15.65
C ALA A 300 1.33 22.33 -14.21
N LYS A 301 0.49 21.95 -13.24
CA LYS A 301 0.65 22.26 -11.81
C LYS A 301 0.97 21.00 -11.01
N ASN A 302 1.59 21.18 -9.84
CA ASN A 302 1.81 20.12 -8.86
C ASN A 302 0.48 19.71 -8.21
N LEU A 303 0.16 18.42 -8.17
CA LEU A 303 -1.04 17.85 -7.54
C LEU A 303 -0.66 17.04 -6.32
N GLN A 304 -0.64 17.67 -5.14
CA GLN A 304 -0.19 17.02 -3.90
C GLN A 304 -1.35 16.72 -2.95
N LEU A 305 -1.16 15.74 -2.07
CA LEU A 305 -2.09 15.45 -0.98
C LEU A 305 -2.11 16.61 0.04
N PRO A 306 -3.27 16.98 0.60
CA PRO A 306 -3.42 18.19 1.42
C PRO A 306 -2.68 18.20 2.76
N PHE A 307 -2.18 17.06 3.25
CA PHE A 307 -1.41 17.00 4.50
C PHE A 307 0.10 17.04 4.26
N VAL A 308 0.56 16.94 3.00
CA VAL A 308 1.98 16.92 2.64
C VAL A 308 2.52 18.34 2.73
N ASN A 309 3.36 18.59 3.73
CA ASN A 309 3.89 19.91 4.07
C ASN A 309 5.41 19.92 4.33
N GLY A 310 6.11 18.85 3.94
CA GLY A 310 7.55 18.68 4.11
C GLY A 310 7.98 18.04 5.43
N THR A 311 7.11 17.94 6.44
CA THR A 311 7.33 17.11 7.64
C THR A 311 6.48 15.84 7.65
N ALA A 312 5.29 15.88 7.04
CA ALA A 312 4.48 14.70 6.77
C ALA A 312 4.71 14.22 5.32
N GLN A 313 5.15 12.97 5.17
CA GLN A 313 5.36 12.32 3.88
C GLN A 313 4.07 11.67 3.38
N PRO A 314 3.88 11.50 2.05
CA PRO A 314 2.62 10.97 1.52
C PRO A 314 2.28 9.55 2.00
N PHE A 315 3.27 8.70 2.30
CA PHE A 315 3.05 7.34 2.83
C PHE A 315 2.40 7.33 4.21
N GLU A 316 2.36 8.46 4.92
CA GLU A 316 1.63 8.57 6.17
C GLU A 316 0.12 8.29 5.98
N ILE A 317 -0.44 8.46 4.78
CA ILE A 317 -1.86 8.16 4.52
C ILE A 317 -2.27 6.73 4.92
N ILE A 318 -1.37 5.75 4.78
CA ILE A 318 -1.62 4.34 5.10
C ILE A 318 -1.18 3.92 6.49
N ARG A 319 -0.53 4.77 7.31
CA ARG A 319 -0.02 4.34 8.64
C ARG A 319 -1.06 4.45 9.73
N ARG A 320 -0.83 3.69 10.83
CA ARG A 320 -1.55 3.90 12.10
C ARG A 320 -1.29 5.32 12.64
N PRO A 321 -2.26 5.92 13.34
CA PRO A 321 -2.09 7.24 13.95
C PRO A 321 -1.00 7.24 15.01
N ARG A 322 -0.34 8.40 15.17
CA ARG A 322 0.67 8.63 16.23
C ARG A 322 0.31 9.83 17.10
N ALA A 323 0.91 9.89 18.29
CA ALA A 323 0.82 11.05 19.15
C ALA A 323 1.49 12.26 18.48
N GLY A 324 0.74 13.37 18.33
CA GLY A 324 1.22 14.58 17.67
C GLY A 324 0.90 14.69 16.17
N ASP A 325 0.08 13.78 15.63
CA ASP A 325 -0.49 13.96 14.29
C ASP A 325 -1.27 15.28 14.20
N SER A 326 -1.05 16.02 13.11
CA SER A 326 -1.87 17.20 12.81
C SER A 326 -3.29 16.78 12.47
N SER A 327 -4.27 17.66 12.69
CA SER A 327 -5.67 17.40 12.31
C SER A 327 -5.83 17.09 10.82
N GLY A 328 -5.02 17.74 9.97
CA GLY A 328 -5.00 17.47 8.53
C GLY A 328 -4.51 16.08 8.17
N LEU A 329 -3.44 15.60 8.81
CA LEU A 329 -2.95 14.25 8.59
C LEU A 329 -3.94 13.22 9.17
N ALA A 330 -4.40 13.42 10.41
CA ALA A 330 -5.35 12.53 11.05
C ALA A 330 -6.63 12.36 10.22
N SER A 331 -7.21 13.43 9.68
CA SER A 331 -8.41 13.34 8.83
C SER A 331 -8.18 12.67 7.47
N SER A 332 -6.93 12.60 7.00
CA SER A 332 -6.60 12.00 5.70
C SER A 332 -6.17 10.54 5.79
N ARG A 333 -5.79 10.03 6.98
CA ARG A 333 -5.34 8.63 7.15
C ARG A 333 -6.47 7.66 6.82
N GLU A 334 -6.17 6.64 6.03
CA GLU A 334 -7.10 5.55 5.74
C GLU A 334 -7.55 4.83 7.01
N TYR A 335 -6.67 4.73 8.01
CA TYR A 335 -7.03 4.22 9.34
C TYR A 335 -8.24 4.96 9.94
N ASN A 336 -8.28 6.30 9.85
CA ASN A 336 -9.37 7.07 10.45
C ASN A 336 -10.62 7.14 9.56
N MET A 337 -10.46 6.87 8.26
CA MET A 337 -11.57 6.76 7.30
C MET A 337 -12.22 5.37 7.31
N ALA A 338 -11.47 4.35 7.73
CA ALA A 338 -11.93 2.97 7.82
C ALA A 338 -13.11 2.78 8.77
N GLN A 339 -14.01 1.87 8.39
CA GLN A 339 -15.06 1.38 9.28
C GLN A 339 -14.79 -0.02 9.79
N ILE A 340 -13.74 -0.68 9.32
CA ILE A 340 -13.31 -2.00 9.78
C ILE A 340 -11.81 -1.97 9.98
N HIS A 341 -11.35 -2.37 11.15
CA HIS A 341 -9.93 -2.53 11.45
C HIS A 341 -9.59 -4.00 11.65
N VAL A 342 -8.49 -4.45 11.04
CA VAL A 342 -7.83 -5.72 11.33
C VAL A 342 -6.38 -5.42 11.72
N LEU A 343 -6.08 -5.50 13.01
CA LEU A 343 -4.83 -5.03 13.59
C LEU A 343 -4.11 -6.18 14.30
N LEU A 344 -2.83 -6.36 13.99
CA LEU A 344 -1.96 -7.30 14.67
C LEU A 344 -0.75 -6.56 15.28
N SER A 345 -0.35 -6.93 16.49
CA SER A 345 0.88 -6.44 17.14
C SER A 345 1.48 -7.49 18.08
N ASP A 346 2.72 -7.30 18.50
CA ASP A 346 3.38 -8.10 19.53
C ASP A 346 2.89 -7.72 20.95
N ASP A 347 2.55 -6.45 21.16
CA ASP A 347 2.08 -5.91 22.45
C ASP A 347 0.59 -5.53 22.33
N PRO A 348 -0.31 -6.06 23.19
CA PRO A 348 -1.72 -5.71 23.15
C PRO A 348 -1.98 -4.25 23.57
N ALA A 349 -1.02 -3.56 24.19
CA ALA A 349 -1.10 -2.13 24.45
C ALA A 349 -1.03 -1.27 23.17
N ASP A 350 -0.49 -1.82 22.07
CA ASP A 350 -0.47 -1.15 20.76
C ASP A 350 -1.83 -1.26 20.02
N LEU A 351 -2.81 -1.95 20.61
CA LEU A 351 -4.12 -2.19 20.04
C LEU A 351 -5.19 -1.34 20.75
N PRO A 352 -6.29 -0.98 20.04
CA PRO A 352 -7.46 -0.37 20.65
C PRO A 352 -7.93 -1.13 21.91
N GLY A 353 -8.35 -0.39 22.93
CA GLY A 353 -8.72 -0.95 24.25
C GLY A 353 -7.54 -1.25 25.17
N GLY A 354 -6.30 -1.29 24.65
CA GLY A 354 -5.08 -1.48 25.42
C GLY A 354 -4.87 -2.91 25.94
N GLY A 355 -3.81 -3.10 26.75
CA GLY A 355 -3.34 -4.43 27.14
C GLY A 355 -4.26 -5.27 28.05
N GLY A 356 -5.36 -4.69 28.53
CA GLY A 356 -6.36 -5.38 29.38
C GLY A 356 -7.68 -5.72 28.67
N ASP A 357 -7.82 -5.39 27.39
CA ASP A 357 -9.05 -5.65 26.63
C ASP A 357 -9.14 -7.14 26.23
N ALA A 358 -10.27 -7.78 26.54
CA ALA A 358 -10.54 -9.18 26.24
C ALA A 358 -10.66 -9.49 24.73
N GLU A 359 -10.92 -8.47 23.91
CA GLU A 359 -11.02 -8.59 22.46
C GLU A 359 -9.67 -8.33 21.75
N ASN A 360 -8.60 -8.07 22.51
CA ASN A 360 -7.22 -8.16 22.02
C ASN A 360 -6.74 -9.60 22.20
N VAL A 361 -7.06 -10.45 21.23
CA VAL A 361 -6.91 -11.91 21.35
C VAL A 361 -5.49 -12.35 21.05
N ARG A 362 -4.87 -13.10 21.98
CA ARG A 362 -3.53 -13.65 21.75
C ARG A 362 -3.57 -14.86 20.81
N LEU A 363 -2.77 -14.81 19.74
CA LEU A 363 -2.63 -15.85 18.71
C LEU A 363 -1.64 -16.95 19.14
N ALA A 364 -1.82 -17.55 20.32
CA ALA A 364 -0.88 -18.52 20.89
C ALA A 364 -1.56 -19.65 21.67
N ASN A 365 -0.95 -20.84 21.67
CA ASN A 365 -1.39 -22.00 22.43
C ASN A 365 -0.64 -22.10 23.76
N VAL A 366 -0.99 -21.26 24.74
CA VAL A 366 -0.32 -21.24 26.05
C VAL A 366 -1.02 -22.11 27.11
N PRO A 367 -0.28 -22.87 27.96
CA PRO A 367 -0.86 -23.58 29.10
C PRO A 367 -1.37 -22.61 30.18
N GLY A 368 -2.61 -22.78 30.65
CA GLY A 368 -3.22 -21.98 31.72
C GLY A 368 -4.56 -21.32 31.32
N SER A 369 -5.13 -20.50 32.21
CA SER A 369 -6.28 -19.65 31.85
C SER A 369 -5.80 -18.57 30.87
N ASN A 370 -6.03 -18.78 29.57
CA ASN A 370 -5.78 -17.74 28.57
C ASN A 370 -6.83 -16.65 28.73
N GLN A 371 -6.58 -15.67 29.62
CA GLN A 371 -7.52 -14.58 29.94
C GLN A 371 -7.97 -13.80 28.69
N PHE A 372 -7.15 -13.81 27.64
CA PHE A 372 -7.35 -13.10 26.38
C PHE A 372 -7.39 -14.07 25.17
N GLY A 373 -7.70 -15.34 25.39
CA GLY A 373 -7.90 -16.33 24.33
C GLY A 373 -9.36 -16.44 23.89
N ILE A 374 -9.62 -17.06 22.74
CA ILE A 374 -11.00 -17.29 22.30
C ILE A 374 -11.65 -18.34 23.21
N ALA A 375 -12.65 -17.93 23.98
CA ALA A 375 -13.55 -18.86 24.66
C ALA A 375 -14.52 -19.47 23.63
N ALA A 376 -14.35 -20.76 23.29
CA ALA A 376 -15.29 -21.46 22.42
C ALA A 376 -16.59 -21.79 23.17
N SER A 377 -17.72 -21.35 22.61
CA SER A 377 -19.07 -21.63 23.11
C SER A 377 -19.63 -22.93 22.53
N TYR A 378 -20.45 -23.57 23.36
CA TYR A 378 -20.97 -24.91 23.28
C TYR A 378 -22.18 -25.02 22.30
N PRO A 379 -22.30 -26.02 21.38
CA PRO A 379 -23.57 -26.29 20.68
C PRO A 379 -24.64 -26.74 21.68
N ALA A 380 -25.91 -26.37 21.61
CA ALA A 380 -26.89 -26.78 22.65
C ALA A 380 -27.06 -28.33 22.76
N GLY A 381 -26.90 -28.93 23.97
CA GLY A 381 -27.28 -30.34 24.25
C GLY A 381 -26.31 -31.31 24.97
N LEU A 382 -25.20 -30.90 25.58
CA LEU A 382 -24.16 -31.74 26.21
C LEU A 382 -23.80 -31.13 27.58
N PRO A 383 -23.17 -31.92 28.48
CA PRO A 383 -22.94 -31.51 29.86
C PRO A 383 -22.03 -30.28 29.93
N GLY A 384 -22.39 -29.32 30.79
CA GLY A 384 -21.55 -28.16 31.09
C GLY A 384 -20.21 -28.59 31.70
N LEU A 385 -19.14 -27.86 31.36
CA LEU A 385 -17.85 -27.99 32.02
C LEU A 385 -17.95 -27.57 33.50
N ALA A 386 -17.01 -28.03 34.32
CA ALA A 386 -16.87 -27.54 35.70
C ALA A 386 -16.72 -26.01 35.72
N VAL A 387 -17.25 -25.36 36.76
CA VAL A 387 -17.16 -23.91 36.93
C VAL A 387 -15.68 -23.47 36.84
N GLY A 388 -15.36 -22.67 35.82
CA GLY A 388 -14.01 -22.12 35.59
C GLY A 388 -13.18 -22.77 34.48
N ALA A 389 -13.71 -23.72 33.69
CA ALA A 389 -13.00 -24.31 32.55
C ALA A 389 -13.51 -23.80 31.19
N SER A 390 -12.58 -23.43 30.29
CA SER A 390 -12.83 -22.98 28.91
C SER A 390 -12.20 -23.95 27.91
N TYR A 391 -12.81 -24.13 26.73
CA TYR A 391 -12.18 -24.79 25.59
C TYR A 391 -11.12 -23.88 24.96
N ASN A 392 -9.97 -24.44 24.56
CA ASN A 392 -8.87 -23.68 23.96
C ASN A 392 -8.88 -23.80 22.44
N THR A 393 -8.98 -22.68 21.73
CA THR A 393 -8.66 -22.64 20.29
C THR A 393 -7.19 -22.97 20.04
N TYR A 394 -6.91 -23.64 18.93
CA TYR A 394 -5.55 -24.04 18.54
C TYR A 394 -5.08 -23.26 17.32
N PHE A 395 -4.16 -22.34 17.55
CA PHE A 395 -3.33 -21.73 16.51
C PHE A 395 -2.19 -22.67 16.14
N ALA A 396 -1.53 -22.44 15.00
CA ALA A 396 -0.39 -23.25 14.59
C ALA A 396 0.69 -23.27 15.68
N SER A 397 1.05 -24.47 16.13
CA SER A 397 2.08 -24.69 17.15
C SER A 397 2.98 -25.87 16.79
N GLY A 398 4.28 -25.68 17.00
CA GLY A 398 5.27 -26.74 16.92
C GLY A 398 5.31 -27.55 18.20
N SER A 399 5.83 -28.78 18.13
CA SER A 399 5.98 -29.65 19.29
C SER A 399 7.24 -30.50 19.21
N THR A 400 7.85 -30.78 20.36
CA THR A 400 8.91 -31.78 20.50
C THR A 400 8.39 -33.17 20.71
N ALA A 401 7.11 -33.41 20.45
CA ALA A 401 6.53 -34.72 20.29
C ALA A 401 7.08 -35.48 19.05
N ILE A 402 8.30 -35.16 18.63
CA ILE A 402 9.05 -35.84 17.58
C ILE A 402 9.28 -37.27 18.04
N PRO A 403 8.98 -38.29 17.22
CA PRO A 403 9.50 -39.63 17.45
C PRO A 403 11.03 -39.59 17.40
N ASP A 404 11.71 -39.53 18.55
CA ASP A 404 13.14 -39.78 18.61
C ASP A 404 13.38 -41.29 18.56
N ASN A 405 13.76 -41.78 17.39
CA ASN A 405 14.11 -43.19 17.21
C ASN A 405 15.40 -43.59 17.95
N SER A 406 16.17 -42.65 18.51
CA SER A 406 17.36 -42.93 19.31
C SER A 406 17.02 -43.50 20.70
N THR A 407 15.81 -43.21 21.21
CA THR A 407 15.29 -43.78 22.46
C THR A 407 14.42 -45.03 22.27
N CYS A 408 14.27 -45.50 21.02
CA CYS A 408 13.68 -46.81 20.72
C CYS A 408 14.56 -47.93 21.30
N THR A 409 14.42 -48.18 22.59
CA THR A 409 14.99 -49.36 23.24
C THR A 409 14.05 -50.52 22.93
N ALA A 410 14.62 -51.59 22.38
CA ALA A 410 13.89 -52.83 22.18
C ALA A 410 13.30 -53.25 23.53
N ALA A 411 11.98 -53.16 23.69
CA ALA A 411 11.32 -53.57 24.93
C ALA A 411 11.47 -55.08 25.21
N SER A 412 12.13 -55.84 24.32
CA SER A 412 12.53 -57.23 24.52
C SER A 412 13.70 -57.62 23.59
N PRO A 413 14.60 -58.54 23.99
CA PRO A 413 15.52 -59.22 23.07
C PRO A 413 14.74 -59.95 21.97
N GLY A 414 14.52 -59.30 20.83
CA GLY A 414 13.69 -59.81 19.73
C GLY A 414 12.54 -58.88 19.28
N GLY A 415 12.38 -57.69 19.87
CA GLY A 415 11.40 -56.69 19.42
C GLY A 415 11.83 -55.97 18.12
N PRO A 416 10.89 -55.33 17.39
CA PRO A 416 11.19 -54.56 16.19
C PRO A 416 12.17 -53.42 16.51
N THR A 417 13.29 -53.35 15.78
CA THR A 417 14.17 -52.17 15.81
C THR A 417 13.60 -51.08 14.92
N CYS A 418 13.49 -49.86 15.46
CA CYS A 418 13.01 -48.68 14.74
C CYS A 418 13.83 -48.41 13.47
N PRO A 419 13.24 -47.74 12.46
CA PRO A 419 13.97 -47.32 11.26
C PRO A 419 15.20 -46.49 11.65
N PRO A 420 16.41 -46.78 11.11
CA PRO A 420 17.56 -45.93 11.35
C PRO A 420 17.33 -44.53 10.79
N LEU A 421 17.76 -43.49 11.51
CA LEU A 421 17.88 -42.13 10.97
C LEU A 421 18.94 -42.20 9.86
N ASN A 422 18.55 -42.14 8.58
CA ASN A 422 19.52 -42.20 7.50
C ASN A 422 20.29 -40.87 7.43
N THR A 423 21.56 -40.90 7.81
CA THR A 423 22.51 -39.77 7.74
C THR A 423 23.24 -39.68 6.40
N THR A 424 22.86 -40.46 5.38
CA THR A 424 23.55 -40.48 4.08
C THR A 424 22.75 -39.80 2.97
N ALA A 425 23.46 -38.93 2.23
CA ALA A 425 22.94 -37.89 1.33
C ALA A 425 22.22 -38.35 0.04
N ALA A 426 21.98 -39.65 -0.17
CA ALA A 426 21.49 -40.18 -1.45
C ALA A 426 19.99 -40.57 -1.46
N ALA A 427 19.28 -40.47 -0.34
CA ALA A 427 17.82 -40.56 -0.27
C ALA A 427 17.35 -39.44 0.65
N THR A 428 16.37 -38.64 0.21
CA THR A 428 15.82 -37.50 0.98
C THR A 428 15.51 -37.95 2.41
N PRO A 429 16.28 -37.48 3.42
CA PRO A 429 16.04 -37.87 4.80
C PRO A 429 14.65 -37.40 5.20
N LEU A 430 13.83 -38.26 5.80
CA LEU A 430 12.70 -37.80 6.60
C LEU A 430 13.24 -37.15 7.88
N LEU A 431 13.83 -35.97 7.75
CA LEU A 431 13.53 -34.94 8.72
C LEU A 431 12.09 -34.58 8.40
N PHE A 432 11.15 -35.31 9.03
CA PHE A 432 9.72 -35.04 8.96
C PHE A 432 9.51 -33.53 9.02
N ASP A 433 8.50 -33.03 8.31
CA ASP A 433 8.21 -31.62 8.10
C ASP A 433 7.78 -30.88 9.39
N TRP A 434 8.51 -31.07 10.49
CA TRP A 434 8.26 -30.49 11.79
C TRP A 434 8.91 -29.12 11.87
N PRO A 435 8.19 -28.14 12.44
CA PRO A 435 8.74 -26.82 12.67
C PRO A 435 9.97 -26.88 13.56
N LEU A 436 10.82 -25.87 13.44
CA LEU A 436 11.95 -25.64 14.33
C LEU A 436 11.59 -24.59 15.37
N ALA A 437 12.16 -24.76 16.56
CA ALA A 437 12.12 -23.76 17.62
C ALA A 437 12.80 -22.46 17.16
N PRO A 438 12.22 -21.29 17.42
CA PRO A 438 12.92 -20.03 17.20
C PRO A 438 14.17 -19.89 18.10
N ALA A 439 15.21 -19.23 17.59
CA ALA A 439 16.32 -18.77 18.41
C ALA A 439 15.93 -17.55 19.26
N ASN A 440 16.69 -17.30 20.32
CA ASN A 440 16.57 -16.06 21.08
C ASN A 440 17.11 -14.87 20.25
N PRO A 441 16.41 -13.72 20.26
CA PRO A 441 16.90 -12.52 19.60
C PRO A 441 18.13 -11.95 20.30
N ALA A 442 18.94 -11.20 19.56
CA ALA A 442 20.02 -10.41 20.14
C ALA A 442 19.48 -9.32 21.10
N PRO A 443 20.27 -8.89 22.11
CA PRO A 443 19.89 -7.78 22.98
C PRO A 443 19.57 -6.52 22.16
N GLY A 444 18.43 -5.88 22.43
CA GLY A 444 17.96 -4.70 21.68
C GLY A 444 17.01 -5.03 20.51
N ALA A 445 17.04 -6.26 19.97
CA ALA A 445 16.09 -6.76 18.98
C ALA A 445 14.88 -7.48 19.62
N GLN A 446 14.55 -7.12 20.87
CA GLN A 446 13.53 -7.79 21.67
C GLN A 446 12.16 -7.69 21.00
N THR A 447 11.57 -8.84 20.68
CA THR A 447 10.22 -9.00 20.13
C THR A 447 9.50 -10.14 20.87
N LEU A 448 8.20 -10.30 20.64
CA LEU A 448 7.47 -11.44 21.21
C LEU A 448 7.90 -12.73 20.49
N VAL A 449 8.92 -13.38 21.04
CA VAL A 449 9.45 -14.63 20.52
C VAL A 449 8.67 -15.78 21.14
N PRO A 450 8.17 -16.74 20.34
CA PRO A 450 7.54 -17.94 20.88
C PRO A 450 8.49 -18.67 21.85
N ALA A 451 8.06 -18.84 23.10
CA ALA A 451 8.88 -19.41 24.18
C ALA A 451 8.52 -20.89 24.46
N GLY A 452 9.49 -21.65 24.98
CA GLY A 452 9.24 -23.00 25.54
C GLY A 452 9.70 -24.19 24.71
N ALA A 453 10.47 -23.99 23.63
CA ALA A 453 10.90 -25.08 22.77
C ALA A 453 12.32 -25.61 23.06
N PRO A 454 12.53 -26.93 23.16
CA PRO A 454 13.81 -27.58 23.00
C PRO A 454 14.33 -27.39 21.57
N ASN A 455 15.55 -26.86 21.43
CA ASN A 455 16.26 -26.93 20.15
C ASN A 455 16.57 -28.41 19.88
N VAL A 456 15.97 -28.97 18.81
CA VAL A 456 16.13 -30.37 18.40
C VAL A 456 17.62 -30.74 18.18
N PHE A 457 18.45 -29.74 17.89
CA PHE A 457 19.90 -29.89 17.69
C PHE A 457 20.73 -29.63 18.96
N ALA A 458 20.11 -29.23 20.07
CA ALA A 458 20.78 -28.97 21.34
C ALA A 458 20.17 -29.81 22.49
N GLY A 459 20.14 -31.13 22.33
CA GLY A 459 20.21 -32.16 23.40
C GLY A 459 19.39 -32.03 24.69
N GLY A 460 18.35 -31.21 24.75
CA GLY A 460 17.85 -30.67 26.03
C GLY A 460 16.49 -31.17 26.52
N ALA A 461 15.72 -31.94 25.75
CA ALA A 461 14.43 -32.46 26.20
C ALA A 461 14.33 -33.99 26.06
N PRO A 462 13.69 -34.68 27.02
CA PRO A 462 13.39 -36.09 26.88
C PRO A 462 12.42 -36.24 25.71
N ALA A 463 12.88 -36.87 24.64
CA ALA A 463 12.01 -37.19 23.53
C ALA A 463 10.92 -38.19 23.98
N PRO A 464 9.71 -38.11 23.40
CA PRO A 464 8.67 -39.10 23.63
C PRO A 464 9.17 -40.49 23.24
N VAL A 465 8.88 -41.48 24.07
CA VAL A 465 9.09 -42.89 23.72
C VAL A 465 7.94 -43.33 22.82
N VAL A 466 8.28 -43.68 21.57
CA VAL A 466 7.34 -44.17 20.58
C VAL A 466 7.52 -45.68 20.42
N THR A 467 6.44 -46.43 20.62
CA THR A 467 6.43 -47.87 20.37
C THR A 467 5.80 -48.15 19.02
N LEU A 468 6.56 -48.72 18.08
CA LEU A 468 6.06 -49.05 16.74
C LEU A 468 5.36 -50.42 16.72
N CYS A 469 4.23 -50.49 16.04
CA CYS A 469 3.55 -51.76 15.78
C CYS A 469 4.29 -52.53 14.67
N PRO A 470 4.62 -53.83 14.86
CA PRO A 470 5.31 -54.61 13.85
C PRO A 470 4.42 -54.84 12.62
N PRO A 471 4.94 -54.71 11.39
CA PRO A 471 4.19 -55.04 10.18
C PRO A 471 3.84 -56.52 10.16
N GLY A 472 2.69 -56.85 9.56
CA GLY A 472 2.12 -58.21 9.58
C GLY A 472 2.97 -59.30 8.90
N ASN A 473 4.07 -58.91 8.23
CA ASN A 473 5.05 -59.83 7.64
C ASN A 473 6.20 -60.22 8.60
N LEU A 474 6.20 -59.75 9.85
CA LEU A 474 7.15 -60.15 10.89
C LEU A 474 6.51 -61.13 11.87
N ASN A 475 7.26 -62.17 12.25
CA ASN A 475 6.81 -63.15 13.23
C ASN A 475 7.15 -62.70 14.66
N VAL A 476 6.54 -61.61 15.12
CA VAL A 476 6.71 -61.05 16.47
C VAL A 476 5.37 -60.64 17.08
N ALA A 477 5.19 -60.87 18.38
CA ALA A 477 3.99 -60.44 19.08
C ALA A 477 3.92 -58.90 19.11
N PRO A 478 2.80 -58.28 18.71
CA PRO A 478 2.67 -56.84 18.69
C PRO A 478 2.60 -56.28 20.13
N PRO A 479 3.18 -55.09 20.39
CA PRO A 479 3.01 -54.36 21.66
C PRO A 479 1.54 -54.13 22.02
N ALA A 480 1.24 -53.96 23.31
CA ALA A 480 -0.11 -53.64 23.76
C ALA A 480 -0.61 -52.32 23.12
N GLY A 481 -1.81 -52.34 22.55
CA GLY A 481 -2.40 -51.21 21.80
C GLY A 481 -2.20 -51.27 20.28
N CYS A 482 -1.42 -52.22 19.76
CA CYS A 482 -1.27 -52.42 18.33
C CYS A 482 -2.43 -53.22 17.72
N PRO A 483 -2.97 -52.82 16.55
CA PRO A 483 -4.10 -53.53 15.96
C PRO A 483 -3.64 -54.84 15.28
N VAL A 484 -4.46 -55.89 15.41
CA VAL A 484 -4.11 -57.28 15.05
C VAL A 484 -4.31 -57.63 13.56
N THR A 485 -4.89 -56.73 12.76
CA THR A 485 -5.19 -56.95 11.34
C THR A 485 -4.88 -55.70 10.52
N ASN A 486 -3.78 -55.75 9.75
CA ASN A 486 -3.34 -54.79 8.73
C ASN A 486 -4.04 -53.39 8.77
N PRO A 487 -3.82 -52.60 9.83
CA PRO A 487 -4.67 -51.45 10.12
C PRO A 487 -4.14 -50.19 9.40
N PRO A 488 -5.02 -49.39 8.78
CA PRO A 488 -4.73 -47.97 8.54
C PRO A 488 -4.77 -47.26 9.90
N TYR A 489 -3.59 -47.15 10.54
CA TYR A 489 -3.33 -46.36 11.77
C TYR A 489 -3.99 -46.89 13.08
N PRO A 490 -3.40 -46.72 14.29
CA PRO A 490 -2.09 -46.17 14.63
C PRO A 490 -0.95 -47.21 14.59
N TYR A 491 0.13 -46.85 13.89
CA TYR A 491 1.40 -47.61 13.86
C TYR A 491 2.38 -47.17 14.96
N GLU A 492 1.98 -46.23 15.82
CA GLU A 492 2.73 -45.65 16.93
C GLU A 492 1.85 -45.61 18.19
N VAL A 493 2.36 -46.12 19.31
CA VAL A 493 1.82 -45.84 20.65
C VAL A 493 2.78 -44.87 21.32
N THR A 494 2.42 -43.60 21.38
CA THR A 494 3.21 -42.54 22.03
C THR A 494 2.90 -42.52 23.51
N ALA A 495 3.86 -42.89 24.35
CA ALA A 495 3.73 -42.75 25.80
C ALA A 495 4.14 -41.33 26.21
N ASN A 496 3.29 -40.61 26.95
CA ASN A 496 3.55 -39.28 27.54
C ASN A 496 3.52 -38.06 26.59
N LEU A 497 2.52 -37.95 25.70
CA LEU A 497 2.26 -36.72 24.92
C LEU A 497 2.17 -35.45 25.80
N ASP A 498 1.68 -35.59 27.03
CA ASP A 498 1.57 -34.50 28.02
C ASP A 498 2.93 -33.98 28.52
N LYS A 499 4.05 -34.63 28.15
CA LYS A 499 5.42 -34.20 28.48
C LYS A 499 6.15 -33.56 27.30
N ALA A 500 5.55 -33.49 26.11
CA ALA A 500 6.14 -32.82 24.96
C ALA A 500 6.06 -31.31 25.12
N ALA A 501 7.18 -30.61 24.91
CA ALA A 501 7.19 -29.16 24.87
C ALA A 501 6.55 -28.66 23.56
N THR A 502 5.82 -27.56 23.62
CA THR A 502 5.18 -26.92 22.46
C THR A 502 5.59 -25.45 22.40
N TRP A 503 5.59 -24.89 21.19
CA TRP A 503 5.80 -23.46 20.97
C TRP A 503 4.88 -22.96 19.87
N ASN A 504 4.58 -21.67 19.87
CA ASN A 504 3.68 -21.10 18.89
C ASN A 504 4.41 -20.82 17.56
N MET A 505 3.74 -21.06 16.45
CA MET A 505 4.24 -20.72 15.10
C MET A 505 3.55 -19.48 14.54
N LEU A 506 2.38 -19.16 15.08
CA LEU A 506 1.76 -17.85 15.08
C LEU A 506 1.88 -17.32 16.51
N ASP A 507 2.20 -16.06 16.71
CA ASP A 507 2.13 -15.39 18.02
C ASP A 507 1.73 -13.93 17.80
N GLY A 508 1.64 -13.16 18.88
CA GLY A 508 1.14 -11.79 18.88
C GLY A 508 -0.34 -11.72 19.25
N TYR A 509 -0.91 -10.54 19.06
CA TYR A 509 -2.29 -10.22 19.40
C TYR A 509 -3.04 -9.72 18.17
N LEU A 510 -4.30 -10.10 18.07
CA LEU A 510 -5.22 -9.72 17.01
C LEU A 510 -6.36 -8.88 17.61
N ARG A 511 -6.70 -7.81 16.90
CA ARG A 511 -7.90 -7.01 17.13
C ARG A 511 -8.65 -6.83 15.83
N VAL A 512 -9.92 -7.20 15.83
CA VAL A 512 -10.88 -6.83 14.79
C VAL A 512 -11.98 -6.00 15.42
N GLU A 513 -12.28 -4.86 14.81
CA GLU A 513 -13.35 -3.97 15.26
C GLU A 513 -14.01 -3.28 14.07
N TYR A 514 -15.25 -2.83 14.25
CA TYR A 514 -15.95 -2.02 13.27
C TYR A 514 -16.53 -0.76 13.89
N LYS A 515 -16.79 0.25 13.04
CA LYS A 515 -17.44 1.50 13.40
C LYS A 515 -18.90 1.48 12.96
N ASP A 516 -19.81 1.77 13.88
CA ASP A 516 -21.24 1.90 13.57
C ASP A 516 -21.61 3.30 13.04
N ALA A 517 -22.86 3.47 12.61
CA ALA A 517 -23.37 4.74 12.09
C ALA A 517 -23.45 5.86 13.15
N ALA A 518 -23.38 5.53 14.45
CA ALA A 518 -23.26 6.52 15.52
C ALA A 518 -21.80 6.94 15.76
N GLY A 519 -20.85 6.30 15.08
CA GLY A 519 -19.42 6.53 15.18
C GLY A 519 -18.74 5.78 16.32
N ALA A 520 -19.42 4.84 16.97
CA ALA A 520 -18.86 4.02 18.04
C ALA A 520 -18.12 2.81 17.47
N TRP A 521 -16.98 2.48 18.08
CA TRP A 521 -16.18 1.30 17.74
C TRP A 521 -16.62 0.09 18.56
N HIS A 522 -16.85 -1.03 17.88
CA HIS A 522 -17.27 -2.31 18.44
C HIS A 522 -16.26 -3.38 18.08
N ALA A 523 -15.72 -4.05 19.10
CA ALA A 523 -14.82 -5.16 18.90
C ALA A 523 -15.59 -6.42 18.47
N VAL A 524 -15.06 -7.13 17.47
CA VAL A 524 -15.65 -8.35 16.88
C VAL A 524 -14.61 -9.45 16.66
N THR A 525 -13.44 -9.33 17.30
CA THR A 525 -12.34 -10.30 17.19
C THR A 525 -12.82 -11.72 17.46
N ASN A 526 -13.52 -11.92 18.58
CA ASN A 526 -14.03 -13.24 18.96
C ASN A 526 -15.15 -13.73 18.03
N GLU A 527 -15.95 -12.85 17.43
CA GLU A 527 -16.96 -13.24 16.44
C GLU A 527 -16.30 -13.78 15.18
N TRP A 528 -15.34 -13.04 14.62
CA TRP A 528 -14.63 -13.46 13.41
C TRP A 528 -13.90 -14.78 13.61
N LEU A 529 -13.23 -14.95 14.74
CA LEU A 529 -12.52 -16.19 15.04
C LEU A 529 -13.46 -17.39 15.27
N ARG A 530 -14.70 -17.16 15.73
CA ARG A 530 -15.74 -18.20 15.84
C ARG A 530 -16.33 -18.61 14.49
N LEU A 531 -16.23 -17.78 13.46
CA LEU A 531 -16.57 -18.16 12.08
C LEU A 531 -15.50 -19.09 11.46
N GLY A 532 -14.35 -19.22 12.12
CA GLY A 532 -13.20 -20.01 11.72
C GLY A 532 -12.03 -19.15 11.24
N PHE A 533 -10.84 -19.74 11.21
CA PHE A 533 -9.58 -19.01 10.96
C PHE A 533 -8.53 -19.77 10.14
N ALA A 534 -8.95 -20.82 9.43
CA ALA A 534 -8.05 -21.73 8.73
C ALA A 534 -8.61 -22.09 7.36
N ARG A 535 -7.73 -22.35 6.39
CA ARG A 535 -8.09 -22.79 5.04
C ARG A 535 -7.46 -24.12 4.65
N GLY A 536 -7.92 -24.71 3.56
CA GLY A 536 -7.23 -25.84 2.92
C GLY A 536 -5.85 -25.46 2.32
N PRO A 537 -5.16 -26.42 1.69
CA PRO A 537 -3.85 -26.18 1.04
C PRO A 537 -3.87 -25.07 0.00
N LEU A 538 -5.01 -24.94 -0.68
CA LEU A 538 -5.25 -23.91 -1.68
C LEU A 538 -6.12 -22.80 -1.09
N PRO A 539 -5.85 -21.53 -1.46
CA PRO A 539 -6.72 -20.42 -1.12
C PRO A 539 -8.15 -20.62 -1.65
N PRO A 540 -9.18 -20.16 -0.93
CA PRO A 540 -10.56 -20.23 -1.41
C PRO A 540 -10.75 -19.35 -2.65
N THR A 541 -11.59 -19.84 -3.57
CA THR A 541 -11.91 -19.19 -4.86
C THR A 541 -13.40 -18.86 -5.01
N ALA A 542 -14.23 -19.28 -4.06
CA ALA A 542 -15.65 -19.01 -4.00
C ALA A 542 -16.15 -19.04 -2.54
N PRO A 543 -17.24 -18.33 -2.19
CA PRO A 543 -17.74 -18.30 -0.83
C PRO A 543 -18.19 -19.68 -0.37
N GLY A 544 -17.73 -20.11 0.80
CA GLY A 544 -18.04 -21.45 1.33
C GLY A 544 -17.22 -22.59 0.70
N ALA A 545 -16.34 -22.31 -0.27
CA ALA A 545 -15.49 -23.34 -0.89
C ALA A 545 -14.30 -23.76 -0.01
N ASN A 546 -14.00 -23.01 1.05
CA ASN A 546 -12.98 -23.38 2.01
C ASN A 546 -13.36 -24.72 2.69
N PRO A 547 -12.57 -25.79 2.52
CA PRO A 547 -12.93 -27.11 3.05
C PRO A 547 -12.75 -27.23 4.57
N VAL A 548 -11.97 -26.35 5.20
CA VAL A 548 -11.69 -26.36 6.64
C VAL A 548 -12.75 -25.56 7.38
N HIS A 549 -12.76 -24.24 7.19
CA HIS A 549 -13.74 -23.34 7.80
C HIS A 549 -14.49 -22.56 6.70
N PRO A 550 -15.63 -23.08 6.20
CA PRO A 550 -16.35 -22.48 5.06
C PRO A 550 -16.79 -21.03 5.26
N THR A 551 -16.95 -20.58 6.51
CA THR A 551 -17.41 -19.24 6.88
C THR A 551 -16.30 -18.30 7.35
N ALA A 552 -15.04 -18.76 7.36
CA ALA A 552 -13.93 -17.96 7.83
C ALA A 552 -13.73 -16.72 6.94
N ILE A 553 -13.65 -15.55 7.58
CA ILE A 553 -13.33 -14.28 6.91
C ILE A 553 -11.82 -14.04 6.95
N LEU A 554 -11.21 -14.31 8.10
CA LEU A 554 -9.79 -14.14 8.36
C LEU A 554 -9.10 -15.50 8.35
N LEU A 555 -8.06 -15.69 7.54
CA LEU A 555 -7.33 -16.95 7.46
C LEU A 555 -5.90 -16.74 7.93
N LEU A 556 -5.50 -17.53 8.93
CA LEU A 556 -4.19 -17.41 9.60
C LEU A 556 -3.30 -18.64 9.38
N GLN A 557 -3.92 -19.78 9.10
CA GLN A 557 -3.23 -21.07 9.00
C GLN A 557 -3.86 -22.01 7.97
N ALA A 558 -3.09 -23.02 7.58
CA ALA A 558 -3.53 -24.14 6.75
C ALA A 558 -3.02 -25.47 7.34
N PRO A 559 -3.66 -26.62 7.05
CA PRO A 559 -3.14 -27.89 7.50
C PRO A 559 -1.73 -28.14 6.93
N ALA A 560 -0.94 -28.85 7.70
CA ALA A 560 0.43 -29.21 7.36
C ALA A 560 0.43 -30.28 6.24
N ASP A 561 0.51 -29.83 4.99
CA ASP A 561 0.86 -30.65 3.82
C ASP A 561 2.35 -31.05 3.93
N ARG A 562 2.62 -32.16 4.60
CA ARG A 562 3.97 -32.60 4.96
C ARG A 562 4.72 -33.20 3.79
N ASN A 563 4.00 -33.71 2.81
CA ASN A 563 4.60 -34.33 1.65
C ASN A 563 4.87 -33.33 0.51
N GLY A 564 4.27 -32.13 0.60
CA GLY A 564 4.45 -31.03 -0.34
C GLY A 564 3.75 -31.27 -1.68
N ASP A 565 2.70 -32.08 -1.72
CA ASP A 565 1.97 -32.40 -2.95
C ASP A 565 0.75 -31.49 -3.22
N GLY A 566 0.42 -30.60 -2.27
CA GLY A 566 -0.69 -29.67 -2.36
C GLY A 566 -2.06 -30.28 -2.05
N ALA A 567 -2.11 -31.53 -1.59
CA ALA A 567 -3.31 -32.20 -1.11
C ALA A 567 -3.23 -32.41 0.41
N ILE A 568 -4.37 -32.77 1.01
CA ILE A 568 -4.42 -33.18 2.42
C ILE A 568 -4.66 -34.68 2.49
N ASP A 569 -3.76 -35.38 3.17
CA ASP A 569 -3.84 -36.82 3.37
C ASP A 569 -4.67 -37.18 4.63
N ALA A 570 -5.86 -37.76 4.43
CA ALA A 570 -6.69 -38.26 5.54
C ALA A 570 -6.26 -39.66 6.02
N ASP A 571 -5.58 -40.42 5.17
CA ASP A 571 -5.06 -41.74 5.47
C ASP A 571 -3.54 -41.66 5.62
N GLY A 572 -3.02 -42.09 6.78
CA GLY A 572 -1.59 -42.22 6.97
C GLY A 572 -1.02 -43.38 6.15
N LEU A 573 0.20 -43.24 5.63
CA LEU A 573 0.92 -44.34 5.02
C LEU A 573 1.61 -45.16 6.14
N ALA A 574 1.28 -46.44 6.28
CA ALA A 574 1.99 -47.29 7.22
C ALA A 574 3.46 -47.54 6.77
N PRO A 575 4.44 -47.59 7.68
CA PRO A 575 5.80 -47.99 7.33
C PRO A 575 5.82 -49.45 6.85
N VAL A 576 6.55 -49.74 5.77
CA VAL A 576 6.64 -51.09 5.20
C VAL A 576 8.05 -51.63 5.41
N CYS A 577 8.19 -52.84 5.95
CA CYS A 577 9.50 -53.48 6.03
C CYS A 577 9.97 -53.92 4.62
N THR A 578 11.06 -53.32 4.11
CA THR A 578 11.63 -53.64 2.79
C THR A 578 12.75 -54.66 2.85
N LYS A 579 13.33 -54.89 4.03
CA LYS A 579 14.33 -55.95 4.23
C LYS A 579 14.29 -56.49 5.65
N THR A 580 14.32 -57.80 5.77
CA THR A 580 14.32 -58.52 7.05
C THR A 580 15.70 -59.12 7.34
N ASN A 581 15.93 -59.49 8.60
CA ASN A 581 17.13 -60.18 9.05
C ASN A 581 17.28 -61.62 8.50
N ALA A 582 16.20 -62.24 8.03
CA ALA A 582 16.20 -63.59 7.48
C ALA A 582 15.13 -63.76 6.38
N PRO A 583 15.38 -64.60 5.34
CA PRO A 583 14.44 -64.78 4.22
C PRO A 583 13.22 -65.66 4.53
N THR A 584 13.29 -66.54 5.53
CA THR A 584 12.30 -67.62 5.74
C THR A 584 11.51 -67.51 7.04
N VAL A 585 12.09 -66.99 8.12
CA VAL A 585 11.39 -66.71 9.40
C VAL A 585 11.84 -65.34 9.92
N PRO A 586 11.37 -64.24 9.31
CA PRO A 586 11.82 -62.90 9.67
C PRO A 586 11.31 -62.50 11.05
N THR A 587 12.23 -62.27 11.97
CA THR A 587 11.95 -61.80 13.35
C THR A 587 12.32 -60.34 13.54
N LYS A 588 13.07 -59.75 12.60
CA LYS A 588 13.54 -58.37 12.68
C LYS A 588 13.53 -57.71 11.32
N CYS A 589 12.94 -56.52 11.25
CA CYS A 589 13.13 -55.65 10.12
C CYS A 589 14.48 -54.92 10.22
N ILE A 590 15.26 -54.94 9.15
CA ILE A 590 16.56 -54.28 9.06
C ILE A 590 16.56 -53.10 8.08
N GLN A 591 15.52 -52.97 7.26
CA GLN A 591 15.30 -51.83 6.38
C GLN A 591 13.81 -51.57 6.19
N TRP A 592 13.42 -50.30 6.23
CA TRP A 592 12.03 -49.85 6.16
C TRP A 592 11.85 -48.88 5.00
N ASN A 593 10.71 -48.96 4.31
CA ASN A 593 10.09 -47.84 3.65
C ASN A 593 9.31 -47.03 4.69
N TYR A 594 9.38 -45.72 4.56
CA TYR A 594 8.90 -44.81 5.57
C TYR A 594 7.37 -44.74 5.63
N GLY A 595 6.84 -44.68 6.85
CA GLY A 595 5.45 -44.32 7.08
C GLY A 595 5.27 -42.80 7.10
N ARG A 596 4.03 -42.36 6.90
CA ARG A 596 3.60 -40.97 7.04
C ARG A 596 2.36 -40.92 7.94
N PRO A 597 2.33 -40.08 8.97
CA PRO A 597 1.10 -39.90 9.73
C PRO A 597 0.05 -39.22 8.84
N PRO A 598 -1.24 -39.48 9.07
CA PRO A 598 -2.28 -38.70 8.41
C PRO A 598 -2.14 -37.22 8.78
N GLU A 599 -2.39 -36.34 7.82
CA GLU A 599 -2.34 -34.90 8.00
C GLU A 599 -3.60 -34.39 8.70
N VAL A 600 -4.73 -35.08 8.48
CA VAL A 600 -6.01 -34.86 9.15
C VAL A 600 -6.61 -36.19 9.60
N ILE A 601 -7.33 -36.18 10.71
CA ILE A 601 -8.00 -37.36 11.27
C ILE A 601 -9.41 -36.95 11.62
N LYS A 602 -10.39 -37.70 11.12
CA LYS A 602 -11.80 -37.52 11.44
C LYS A 602 -12.07 -37.93 12.90
N GLU A 603 -12.62 -37.02 13.70
CA GLU A 603 -13.08 -37.35 15.06
C GLU A 603 -14.31 -38.25 15.00
N THR A 604 -14.40 -39.21 15.93
CA THR A 604 -15.45 -40.27 15.96
C THR A 604 -16.89 -39.74 15.97
N ASN A 605 -17.09 -38.47 16.35
CA ASN A 605 -18.39 -37.79 16.40
C ASN A 605 -18.44 -36.45 15.62
N SER A 606 -17.44 -36.14 14.79
CA SER A 606 -17.42 -34.93 13.96
C SER A 606 -17.81 -35.24 12.52
N THR A 607 -18.60 -34.34 11.91
CA THR A 607 -18.82 -34.32 10.45
C THR A 607 -17.64 -33.70 9.70
N SER A 608 -16.75 -32.97 10.39
CA SER A 608 -15.52 -32.41 9.85
C SER A 608 -14.37 -33.44 9.93
N PRO A 609 -13.59 -33.65 8.86
CA PRO A 609 -12.37 -34.45 8.90
C PRO A 609 -11.22 -33.73 9.60
N TYR A 610 -11.39 -32.44 9.91
CA TYR A 610 -10.45 -31.64 10.68
C TYR A 610 -10.80 -31.75 12.17
N VAL A 611 -9.78 -31.85 13.03
CA VAL A 611 -10.00 -31.84 14.47
C VAL A 611 -10.38 -30.43 14.90
N GLU A 612 -11.68 -30.20 14.94
CA GLU A 612 -12.32 -29.11 15.65
C GLU A 612 -12.85 -29.70 16.96
N LEU A 613 -12.45 -29.09 18.07
CA LEU A 613 -12.76 -29.53 19.44
C LEU A 613 -14.21 -30.01 19.61
N THR A 614 -14.41 -31.32 19.77
CA THR A 614 -15.61 -31.87 20.43
C THR A 614 -15.25 -32.45 21.79
N ASN A 615 -15.81 -31.82 22.82
CA ASN A 615 -16.11 -32.32 24.17
C ASN A 615 -15.07 -33.11 24.99
N GLY A 616 -14.70 -32.53 26.13
CA GLY A 616 -14.89 -33.21 27.42
C GLY A 616 -13.98 -34.39 27.76
N GLY A 617 -12.81 -34.51 27.13
CA GLY A 617 -11.76 -35.42 27.55
C GLY A 617 -10.40 -34.80 27.21
N ALA A 618 -9.35 -35.22 27.91
CA ALA A 618 -7.97 -34.93 27.54
C ALA A 618 -7.69 -35.56 26.16
N ASN A 619 -8.09 -34.89 25.07
CA ASN A 619 -7.91 -35.44 23.74
C ASN A 619 -6.51 -35.11 23.22
N THR A 620 -5.80 -36.21 23.04
CA THR A 620 -4.42 -36.44 22.62
C THR A 620 -4.29 -36.54 21.09
N GLY A 621 -5.21 -35.89 20.34
CA GLY A 621 -5.25 -35.94 18.88
C GLY A 621 -3.98 -35.37 18.24
N ILE A 622 -3.33 -36.16 17.38
CA ILE A 622 -2.04 -35.82 16.73
C ILE A 622 -2.15 -34.58 15.83
N THR A 623 -3.33 -34.29 15.31
CA THR A 623 -3.65 -33.18 14.40
C THR A 623 -3.58 -31.79 15.01
N ARG A 624 -3.57 -31.65 16.35
CA ARG A 624 -3.40 -30.35 17.02
C ARG A 624 -2.12 -29.62 16.60
N ASN A 625 -1.08 -30.38 16.24
CA ASN A 625 0.21 -29.86 15.79
C ASN A 625 0.39 -29.99 14.26
N ASN A 626 -0.69 -30.18 13.50
CA ASN A 626 -0.67 -30.37 12.04
C ASN A 626 -1.10 -29.09 11.30
N TRP A 627 -0.62 -27.93 11.73
CA TRP A 627 -0.97 -26.64 11.13
C TRP A 627 0.29 -25.85 10.83
N TYR A 628 0.32 -25.22 9.66
CA TYR A 628 1.35 -24.26 9.28
C TYR A 628 0.76 -22.84 9.21
N PRO A 629 1.56 -21.83 9.57
CA PRO A 629 1.26 -20.45 9.17
C PRO A 629 1.20 -20.39 7.64
N ILE A 630 0.43 -19.44 7.14
CA ILE A 630 0.37 -19.18 5.70
C ILE A 630 1.61 -18.37 5.33
N ASN A 631 2.63 -19.03 4.78
CA ASN A 631 3.85 -18.38 4.31
C ASN A 631 3.96 -18.49 2.78
N LEU A 632 4.44 -17.43 2.13
CA LEU A 632 4.77 -17.39 0.70
C LEU A 632 6.17 -16.81 0.48
N TYR A 633 6.75 -17.07 -0.69
CA TYR A 633 8.02 -16.47 -1.08
C TYR A 633 7.82 -15.36 -2.11
N ASP A 634 8.19 -14.13 -1.75
CA ASP A 634 8.34 -13.03 -2.70
C ASP A 634 9.80 -12.98 -3.19
N THR A 635 10.01 -13.43 -4.43
CA THR A 635 11.34 -13.42 -5.06
C THR A 635 11.90 -12.02 -5.26
N ARG A 636 11.06 -10.99 -5.41
CA ARG A 636 11.54 -9.60 -5.52
C ARG A 636 12.12 -9.12 -4.21
N GLU A 637 11.47 -9.41 -3.10
CA GLU A 637 11.98 -9.00 -1.78
C GLU A 637 13.12 -9.91 -1.31
N GLY A 638 13.12 -11.17 -1.76
CA GLY A 638 14.13 -12.14 -1.34
C GLY A 638 15.44 -12.08 -2.11
N GLU A 639 15.43 -11.72 -3.39
CA GLU A 639 16.65 -11.74 -4.20
C GLU A 639 17.16 -10.32 -4.44
N PRO A 640 18.41 -9.98 -4.07
CA PRO A 640 18.93 -8.64 -4.35
C PRO A 640 19.15 -8.42 -5.86
N ARG A 641 19.31 -9.49 -6.63
CA ARG A 641 19.58 -9.48 -8.09
C ARG A 641 18.76 -10.56 -8.80
N ASP A 642 18.51 -10.36 -10.10
CA ASP A 642 17.82 -11.35 -10.95
C ASP A 642 18.76 -12.50 -11.36
N VAL A 643 19.28 -13.21 -10.36
CA VAL A 643 20.24 -14.30 -10.52
C VAL A 643 19.70 -15.55 -9.85
N ALA A 644 19.61 -16.64 -10.59
CA ALA A 644 19.10 -17.91 -10.07
C ALA A 644 20.06 -18.46 -9.00
N ALA A 645 19.51 -18.85 -7.85
CA ALA A 645 20.28 -19.27 -6.68
C ALA A 645 19.92 -20.70 -6.23
N GLY A 646 19.80 -21.61 -7.20
CA GLY A 646 19.44 -23.02 -6.98
C GLY A 646 17.93 -23.22 -6.73
N ASN A 647 17.40 -24.38 -7.11
CA ASN A 647 16.00 -24.70 -6.84
C ASN A 647 15.79 -24.98 -5.33
N ASN A 648 14.63 -24.59 -4.80
CA ASN A 648 14.26 -24.77 -3.39
C ASN A 648 15.21 -24.10 -2.35
N SER A 649 16.05 -23.14 -2.72
CA SER A 649 16.81 -22.32 -1.76
C SER A 649 16.32 -20.87 -1.78
N CYS A 650 16.15 -20.24 -0.62
CA CYS A 650 15.57 -18.90 -0.52
C CYS A 650 16.24 -18.06 0.59
N SER A 651 16.24 -16.74 0.46
CA SER A 651 16.65 -15.84 1.55
C SER A 651 15.56 -15.68 2.61
N ALA A 652 15.94 -15.26 3.82
CA ALA A 652 14.97 -14.94 4.87
C ALA A 652 14.13 -13.70 4.53
N ALA A 653 14.70 -12.71 3.84
CA ALA A 653 14.05 -11.47 3.45
C ALA A 653 12.78 -11.65 2.57
N GLY A 654 12.75 -12.72 1.77
CA GLY A 654 11.64 -13.00 0.85
C GLY A 654 10.55 -13.92 1.43
N VAL A 655 10.76 -14.53 2.60
CA VAL A 655 9.74 -15.36 3.25
C VAL A 655 8.78 -14.45 4.01
N LEU A 656 7.53 -14.35 3.54
CA LEU A 656 6.50 -13.52 4.13
C LEU A 656 5.41 -14.38 4.78
N ASN A 657 4.98 -14.00 5.98
CA ASN A 657 3.77 -14.55 6.60
C ASN A 657 2.55 -13.72 6.16
N ALA A 658 1.63 -14.36 5.45
CA ALA A 658 0.42 -13.74 4.96
C ALA A 658 -0.76 -13.98 5.91
N VAL A 659 -1.52 -12.92 6.18
CA VAL A 659 -2.88 -13.02 6.71
C VAL A 659 -3.82 -12.86 5.53
N GLU A 660 -4.78 -13.78 5.35
CA GLU A 660 -5.71 -13.69 4.23
C GLU A 660 -7.08 -13.19 4.65
N ILE A 661 -7.70 -12.40 3.78
CA ILE A 661 -9.12 -12.01 3.88
C ILE A 661 -9.87 -12.67 2.74
N ASP A 662 -10.81 -13.54 3.11
CA ASP A 662 -11.82 -14.07 2.20
C ASP A 662 -12.87 -12.98 1.95
N THR A 663 -12.74 -12.32 0.80
CA THR A 663 -13.57 -11.15 0.48
C THR A 663 -15.03 -11.51 0.23
N GLY A 664 -15.31 -12.72 -0.27
CA GLY A 664 -16.66 -13.24 -0.43
C GLY A 664 -17.37 -13.50 0.91
N ASN A 665 -16.67 -14.10 1.87
CA ASN A 665 -17.20 -14.25 3.23
C ASN A 665 -17.31 -12.92 3.97
N LEU A 666 -16.39 -11.97 3.77
CA LEU A 666 -16.53 -10.61 4.30
C LEU A 666 -17.83 -9.95 3.80
N LYS A 667 -18.13 -10.06 2.50
CA LYS A 667 -19.39 -9.56 1.94
C LYS A 667 -20.60 -10.21 2.61
N ARG A 668 -20.58 -11.54 2.80
CA ARG A 668 -21.66 -12.28 3.48
C ARG A 668 -21.86 -11.79 4.92
N TRP A 669 -20.79 -11.46 5.63
CA TRP A 669 -20.88 -10.90 6.98
C TRP A 669 -21.52 -9.51 6.99
N LEU A 670 -21.09 -8.62 6.09
CA LEU A 670 -21.68 -7.29 5.93
C LEU A 670 -23.17 -7.33 5.55
N TRP A 671 -23.60 -8.40 4.88
CA TRP A 671 -25.01 -8.64 4.55
C TRP A 671 -25.81 -9.34 5.66
N GLY A 672 -25.16 -9.74 6.76
CA GLY A 672 -25.80 -10.50 7.85
C GLY A 672 -26.13 -11.95 7.48
N ALA A 673 -25.53 -12.48 6.42
CA ALA A 673 -25.69 -13.89 6.01
C ALA A 673 -24.81 -14.84 6.86
N ILE A 674 -23.73 -14.31 7.45
CA ILE A 674 -22.92 -14.98 8.47
C ILE A 674 -22.59 -13.97 9.59
N GLY A 675 -22.37 -14.44 10.81
CA GLY A 675 -22.21 -13.55 11.97
C GLY A 675 -23.47 -12.74 12.30
N ALA A 676 -23.35 -11.80 13.23
CA ALA A 676 -24.48 -11.01 13.74
C ALA A 676 -24.25 -9.50 13.70
N SER A 677 -23.00 -9.04 13.60
CA SER A 677 -22.68 -7.62 13.75
C SER A 677 -22.42 -6.87 12.43
N GLY A 678 -22.15 -7.58 11.33
CA GLY A 678 -21.73 -6.95 10.06
C GLY A 678 -22.75 -5.99 9.44
N THR A 679 -24.05 -6.16 9.71
CA THR A 679 -25.10 -5.22 9.24
C THR A 679 -25.07 -3.86 9.95
N ASN A 680 -24.33 -3.75 11.06
CA ASN A 680 -24.22 -2.51 11.83
C ASN A 680 -23.06 -1.62 11.39
N VAL A 681 -22.20 -2.09 10.47
CA VAL A 681 -21.05 -1.33 9.96
C VAL A 681 -21.55 -0.14 9.15
N ASP A 682 -21.04 1.05 9.44
CA ASP A 682 -21.40 2.27 8.70
C ASP A 682 -20.93 2.21 7.24
N PHE A 683 -21.88 2.16 6.32
CA PHE A 683 -21.63 2.23 4.88
C PHE A 683 -21.96 3.59 4.26
N LEU A 684 -22.58 4.51 5.01
CA LEU A 684 -23.07 5.78 4.49
C LEU A 684 -21.95 6.82 4.40
N ALA A 685 -21.08 6.88 5.41
CA ALA A 685 -20.03 7.90 5.48
C ALA A 685 -19.07 7.90 4.28
N GLN A 686 -18.76 6.72 3.72
CA GLN A 686 -17.78 6.56 2.63
C GLN A 686 -18.40 6.01 1.33
N ASN A 687 -19.74 6.00 1.20
CA ASN A 687 -20.42 5.37 0.05
C ASN A 687 -20.01 3.88 -0.15
N GLY A 688 -19.99 3.12 0.94
CA GLY A 688 -19.47 1.76 1.01
C GLY A 688 -18.56 1.57 2.22
N TRP A 689 -17.71 0.55 2.16
CA TRP A 689 -16.87 0.16 3.28
C TRP A 689 -15.38 0.30 2.97
N VAL A 690 -14.62 0.71 3.97
CA VAL A 690 -13.16 0.74 3.97
C VAL A 690 -12.68 -0.18 5.09
N LEU A 691 -11.90 -1.21 4.72
CA LEU A 691 -11.19 -2.10 5.64
C LEU A 691 -9.74 -1.66 5.72
N TYR A 692 -9.26 -1.37 6.93
CA TYR A 692 -7.85 -1.10 7.19
C TYR A 692 -7.17 -2.31 7.84
N PHE A 693 -6.06 -2.73 7.24
CA PHE A 693 -5.23 -3.82 7.75
C PHE A 693 -3.85 -3.33 8.16
N SER A 694 -3.38 -3.81 9.31
CA SER A 694 -2.01 -3.57 9.73
C SER A 694 -1.49 -4.71 10.60
N ASP A 695 -0.33 -5.23 10.22
CA ASP A 695 0.44 -6.22 10.98
C ASP A 695 1.81 -5.66 11.35
N ARG A 696 1.97 -5.33 12.64
CA ARG A 696 3.22 -4.84 13.24
C ARG A 696 3.91 -5.90 14.08
N ARG A 697 3.53 -7.18 13.96
CA ARG A 697 4.26 -8.28 14.60
C ARG A 697 5.69 -8.33 14.07
N GLY A 698 6.63 -8.65 14.95
CA GLY A 698 8.06 -8.70 14.61
C GLY A 698 8.70 -7.37 14.19
N MET A 699 7.95 -6.29 14.02
CA MET A 699 8.48 -4.98 13.62
C MET A 699 9.22 -4.33 14.78
N LEU A 700 10.44 -3.85 14.53
CA LEU A 700 11.25 -3.16 15.53
C LEU A 700 10.89 -1.67 15.59
N LYS A 701 11.20 -1.02 16.72
CA LYS A 701 11.01 0.42 16.88
C LYS A 701 11.98 1.16 15.97
N ASN A 702 11.51 2.17 15.25
CA ASN A 702 12.36 2.93 14.34
C ASN A 702 13.29 3.84 15.15
N PRO A 703 14.64 3.64 15.08
CA PRO A 703 15.59 4.43 15.85
C PRO A 703 15.76 5.86 15.30
N ASN A 704 15.36 6.10 14.06
CA ASN A 704 15.57 7.35 13.36
C ASN A 704 14.43 8.36 13.62
N PRO A 705 14.68 9.67 13.46
CA PRO A 705 13.65 10.70 13.59
C PRO A 705 12.52 10.49 12.57
N PRO A 706 11.26 10.82 12.92
CA PRO A 706 10.83 11.44 14.17
C PRO A 706 10.61 10.47 15.35
N TYR A 707 10.79 9.16 15.13
CA TYR A 707 10.40 8.11 16.08
C TYR A 707 11.39 7.91 17.23
N ASN A 708 12.69 8.08 16.99
CA ASN A 708 13.77 8.06 18.00
C ASN A 708 13.74 6.85 18.95
N GLY A 709 13.33 5.67 18.43
CA GLY A 709 13.25 4.41 19.18
C GLY A 709 12.07 4.30 20.15
N ILE A 710 11.08 5.19 20.07
CA ILE A 710 9.94 5.22 20.98
C ILE A 710 8.83 4.27 20.52
N GLU A 711 8.50 4.30 19.23
CA GLU A 711 7.38 3.57 18.62
C GLU A 711 7.76 2.91 17.29
N LYS A 712 6.88 2.03 16.79
CA LYS A 712 7.01 1.38 15.49
C LYS A 712 6.46 2.32 14.41
N SER A 713 7.21 2.53 13.34
CA SER A 713 6.89 3.48 12.25
C SER A 713 5.95 2.91 11.17
N GLY A 714 5.82 1.57 11.11
CA GLY A 714 5.12 0.88 10.03
C GLY A 714 6.03 0.48 8.86
N ASP A 715 7.28 0.97 8.81
CA ASP A 715 8.26 0.55 7.80
C ASP A 715 8.98 -0.75 8.21
N SER A 716 9.67 -1.38 7.25
CA SER A 716 10.36 -2.63 7.51
C SER A 716 11.78 -2.47 8.07
N GLY A 717 12.35 -1.27 8.02
CA GLY A 717 13.76 -1.01 8.32
C GLY A 717 14.74 -1.73 7.38
N LEU A 718 14.34 -2.04 6.13
CA LEU A 718 15.15 -2.69 5.10
C LEU A 718 15.38 -1.77 3.88
N GLU A 719 16.09 -0.67 4.04
CA GLU A 719 16.34 0.30 2.95
C GLU A 719 17.67 0.08 2.22
N ASP A 720 18.60 -0.65 2.84
CA ASP A 720 19.92 -0.98 2.28
C ASP A 720 19.83 -2.13 1.26
N VAL A 721 19.32 -1.84 0.05
CA VAL A 721 18.92 -2.84 -0.96
C VAL A 721 19.46 -2.59 -2.37
N ILE A 722 19.84 -1.37 -2.72
CA ILE A 722 20.29 -1.01 -4.07
C ILE A 722 21.76 -1.35 -4.20
N ASN A 723 22.60 -0.79 -3.33
CA ASN A 723 24.04 -1.00 -3.25
C ASN A 723 24.68 -0.99 -4.65
N SER A 724 24.61 0.14 -5.36
CA SER A 724 24.96 0.24 -6.78
C SER A 724 26.40 -0.16 -7.11
N ALA A 725 27.32 -0.01 -6.15
CA ALA A 725 28.72 -0.44 -6.25
C ALA A 725 28.90 -1.96 -6.20
N SER A 726 27.92 -2.70 -5.67
CA SER A 726 27.95 -4.16 -5.51
C SER A 726 27.14 -4.85 -6.60
N ALA A 727 27.81 -5.60 -7.49
CA ALA A 727 27.12 -6.44 -8.47
C ALA A 727 26.23 -7.51 -7.81
N GLY A 728 26.56 -7.93 -6.58
CA GLY A 728 25.78 -8.89 -5.79
C GLY A 728 24.66 -8.26 -4.96
N GLY A 729 24.59 -6.93 -4.85
CA GLY A 729 23.63 -6.24 -3.98
C GLY A 729 23.84 -6.54 -2.50
N VAL A 730 25.11 -6.63 -2.10
CA VAL A 730 25.51 -6.80 -0.70
C VAL A 730 25.28 -5.47 0.02
N PRO A 731 24.50 -5.45 1.12
CA PRO A 731 24.32 -4.27 1.99
C PRO A 731 25.67 -3.68 2.43
N ASP A 732 25.78 -2.36 2.48
CA ASP A 732 27.01 -1.65 2.87
C ASP A 732 26.84 -0.65 4.04
N GLY A 733 25.60 -0.43 4.49
CA GLY A 733 25.24 0.37 5.66
C GLY A 733 25.27 1.87 5.38
N VAL A 734 25.37 2.27 4.12
CA VAL A 734 25.49 3.65 3.68
C VAL A 734 24.46 3.92 2.59
N LEU A 735 23.90 5.13 2.57
CA LEU A 735 23.05 5.55 1.45
C LEU A 735 23.86 5.65 0.16
N ASP A 736 23.35 5.06 -0.92
CA ASP A 736 23.86 5.28 -2.27
C ASP A 736 23.94 6.79 -2.61
N PRO A 737 24.91 7.24 -3.45
CA PRO A 737 25.03 8.65 -3.81
C PRO A 737 23.75 9.22 -4.42
N ILE A 738 23.39 10.44 -4.00
CA ILE A 738 22.23 11.16 -4.57
C ILE A 738 22.49 11.37 -6.07
N ALA A 739 21.61 10.82 -6.89
CA ALA A 739 21.69 10.98 -8.34
C ALA A 739 21.58 12.47 -8.71
N PRO A 740 22.27 12.92 -9.77
CA PRO A 740 22.11 14.29 -10.26
C PRO A 740 20.63 14.66 -10.43
N GLY A 741 20.26 15.91 -10.11
CA GLY A 741 18.88 16.40 -10.25
C GLY A 741 17.83 15.73 -9.35
N LYS A 742 18.24 14.86 -8.41
CA LYS A 742 17.38 14.26 -7.38
C LYS A 742 17.66 14.84 -6.00
N LYS A 743 16.67 14.73 -5.11
CA LYS A 743 16.69 15.32 -3.75
C LYS A 743 17.20 14.36 -2.68
N PHE A 744 16.96 13.06 -2.87
CA PHE A 744 17.24 12.00 -1.90
C PHE A 744 18.03 10.88 -2.56
N SER A 745 18.70 10.06 -1.74
CA SER A 745 19.27 8.81 -2.20
C SER A 745 18.16 7.87 -2.62
N ALA A 746 18.42 7.00 -3.58
CA ALA A 746 17.43 6.01 -4.01
C ALA A 746 17.14 4.94 -2.94
N GLU A 747 18.05 4.77 -1.97
CA GLU A 747 17.83 3.90 -0.81
C GLU A 747 17.06 4.59 0.31
N ASP A 748 17.01 5.93 0.35
CA ASP A 748 16.29 6.71 1.36
C ASP A 748 14.80 6.79 1.03
N ALA A 749 14.09 5.65 1.15
CA ALA A 749 12.68 5.53 0.82
C ALA A 749 11.77 6.31 1.79
N SER A 750 12.16 6.38 3.07
CA SER A 750 11.52 7.17 4.11
C SER A 750 11.79 8.69 4.00
N GLN A 751 12.78 9.09 3.20
CA GLN A 751 13.18 10.48 2.93
C GLN A 751 13.67 11.23 4.17
N ASN A 752 14.30 10.51 5.11
CA ASN A 752 14.86 11.03 6.35
C ASN A 752 16.37 11.36 6.25
N LYS A 753 17.01 11.06 5.11
CA LYS A 753 18.45 11.22 4.84
C LYS A 753 19.37 10.34 5.69
N LEU A 754 18.84 9.26 6.24
CA LEU A 754 19.56 8.27 7.03
C LEU A 754 19.33 6.88 6.41
N PRO A 755 20.30 5.97 6.45
CA PRO A 755 20.08 4.59 6.04
C PRO A 755 19.25 3.84 7.10
N ASP A 756 18.15 3.21 6.68
CA ASP A 756 17.33 2.34 7.54
C ASP A 756 17.76 0.87 7.36
N PHE A 757 18.59 0.36 8.28
CA PHE A 757 19.06 -1.04 8.29
C PHE A 757 18.82 -1.76 9.63
N TYR A 758 17.86 -1.29 10.43
CA TYR A 758 17.57 -1.85 11.75
C TYR A 758 16.65 -3.10 11.68
N GLY A 759 15.92 -3.27 10.58
CA GLY A 759 15.00 -4.40 10.35
C GLY A 759 15.61 -5.81 10.37
N PRO A 760 16.86 -6.05 9.88
CA PRO A 760 17.47 -7.37 9.88
C PRO A 760 17.70 -7.99 11.26
N ALA A 761 17.75 -7.18 12.33
CA ALA A 761 18.22 -7.60 13.65
C ALA A 761 17.46 -8.80 14.26
N ASN A 762 16.20 -9.02 13.84
CA ASN A 762 15.40 -10.17 14.25
C ASN A 762 14.88 -11.02 13.08
N ILE A 763 15.37 -10.83 11.85
CA ILE A 763 15.00 -11.66 10.70
C ILE A 763 15.73 -13.01 10.77
N GLY A 764 15.00 -14.10 10.53
CA GLY A 764 15.58 -15.45 10.47
C GLY A 764 15.64 -16.20 11.80
N LEU A 765 14.99 -15.71 12.85
CA LEU A 765 14.98 -16.37 14.17
C LEU A 765 14.34 -17.77 14.10
N GLY A 766 13.34 -17.97 13.24
CA GLY A 766 12.71 -19.27 13.01
C GLY A 766 13.42 -20.19 12.01
N PHE A 767 14.54 -19.77 11.41
CA PHE A 767 15.13 -20.47 10.27
C PHE A 767 16.54 -21.01 10.57
N TYR A 768 16.83 -22.22 10.09
CA TYR A 768 18.08 -22.92 10.38
C TYR A 768 18.63 -23.63 9.13
N ASN A 769 19.96 -23.70 9.07
CA ASN A 769 20.70 -24.55 8.13
C ASN A 769 21.46 -25.62 8.92
N GLY A 770 20.85 -26.81 9.01
CA GLY A 770 21.31 -27.83 9.96
C GLY A 770 21.12 -27.33 11.40
N ALA A 771 22.18 -27.39 12.22
CA ALA A 771 22.13 -26.96 13.61
C ALA A 771 22.32 -25.44 13.82
N ILE A 772 22.64 -24.70 12.76
CA ILE A 772 22.98 -23.26 12.84
C ILE A 772 21.72 -22.44 12.55
N ASN A 773 21.37 -21.55 13.47
CA ASN A 773 20.34 -20.55 13.25
C ASN A 773 20.87 -19.46 12.32
N ILE A 774 20.07 -19.05 11.33
CA ILE A 774 20.56 -18.10 10.31
C ILE A 774 20.53 -16.65 10.79
N ASN A 775 19.68 -16.25 11.76
CA ASN A 775 19.66 -14.88 12.27
C ASN A 775 21.04 -14.47 12.83
N GLY A 776 21.68 -15.35 13.61
CA GLY A 776 23.03 -15.09 14.13
C GLY A 776 24.09 -14.90 13.05
N GLN A 777 23.86 -15.43 11.84
CA GLN A 777 24.74 -15.22 10.68
C GLN A 777 24.39 -13.93 9.92
N ILE A 778 23.09 -13.61 9.81
CA ILE A 778 22.59 -12.36 9.22
C ILE A 778 23.16 -11.16 9.97
N ILE A 779 23.04 -11.13 11.30
CA ILE A 779 23.53 -10.03 12.15
C ILE A 779 25.03 -10.10 12.45
N GLY A 780 25.69 -11.19 12.02
CA GLY A 780 27.14 -11.35 12.10
C GLY A 780 27.88 -10.76 10.90
N ALA A 781 27.16 -10.42 9.83
CA ALA A 781 27.69 -9.68 8.70
C ALA A 781 27.90 -8.19 9.08
N VAL A 782 28.77 -7.49 8.35
CA VAL A 782 29.04 -6.06 8.57
C VAL A 782 28.87 -5.31 7.26
N PRO A 783 27.75 -4.59 7.05
CA PRO A 783 26.53 -4.55 7.89
C PRO A 783 25.71 -5.87 7.84
N ASP A 784 24.64 -5.94 8.63
CA ASP A 784 23.69 -7.05 8.65
C ASP A 784 23.19 -7.37 7.23
N ASN A 785 23.13 -8.65 6.87
CA ASN A 785 22.76 -9.08 5.52
C ASN A 785 21.54 -10.02 5.53
N PRO A 786 20.31 -9.54 5.29
CA PRO A 786 19.12 -10.40 5.34
C PRO A 786 18.97 -11.35 4.13
N TYR A 787 19.83 -11.20 3.12
CA TYR A 787 19.85 -12.04 1.92
C TYR A 787 20.75 -13.27 2.07
N LEU A 788 21.72 -13.24 2.99
CA LEU A 788 22.69 -14.30 3.22
C LEU A 788 22.95 -14.55 4.72
N PRO A 789 23.13 -15.82 5.15
CA PRO A 789 23.07 -17.02 4.33
C PRO A 789 21.63 -17.37 3.94
N ARG A 790 21.49 -18.06 2.80
CA ARG A 790 20.19 -18.53 2.32
C ARG A 790 19.71 -19.72 3.15
N ILE A 791 18.41 -19.87 3.29
CA ILE A 791 17.74 -21.11 3.71
C ILE A 791 18.01 -22.17 2.64
N ASN A 792 18.59 -23.30 3.03
CA ASN A 792 18.98 -24.36 2.09
C ASN A 792 17.78 -25.07 1.44
N ALA A 793 16.66 -25.20 2.17
CA ALA A 793 15.46 -25.88 1.72
C ALA A 793 14.22 -25.05 2.11
N CYS A 794 13.79 -24.16 1.21
CA CYS A 794 12.72 -23.19 1.44
C CYS A 794 11.38 -23.87 1.71
N LEU A 795 11.04 -24.88 0.92
CA LEU A 795 9.83 -25.68 1.05
C LEU A 795 9.70 -26.38 2.42
N THR A 796 10.82 -26.86 2.98
CA THR A 796 10.82 -27.66 4.22
C THR A 796 11.29 -26.89 5.44
N THR A 797 11.62 -25.60 5.31
CA THR A 797 12.05 -24.75 6.42
C THR A 797 11.28 -23.42 6.41
N GLY A 798 11.33 -22.67 5.32
CA GLY A 798 10.64 -21.37 5.19
C GLY A 798 9.12 -21.49 5.23
N ARG A 799 8.55 -22.49 4.53
CA ARG A 799 7.08 -22.70 4.47
C ARG A 799 6.43 -22.87 5.83
N LYS A 800 7.03 -23.67 6.71
CA LYS A 800 6.40 -24.06 7.98
C LYS A 800 6.82 -23.20 9.17
N ASN A 801 8.03 -22.64 9.20
CA ASN A 801 8.53 -22.03 10.42
C ASN A 801 7.94 -20.64 10.66
N TRP A 802 8.02 -20.21 11.91
CA TRP A 802 7.67 -18.85 12.30
C TRP A 802 8.50 -17.83 11.52
N VAL A 803 7.82 -16.85 10.93
CA VAL A 803 8.45 -15.71 10.26
C VAL A 803 8.65 -14.60 11.29
N SER A 804 9.90 -14.22 11.49
CA SER A 804 10.31 -13.14 12.40
C SER A 804 10.65 -11.86 11.63
N GLY A 805 10.65 -10.73 12.33
CA GLY A 805 10.86 -9.41 11.72
C GLY A 805 9.63 -8.86 11.02
N ALA A 806 9.76 -7.67 10.42
CA ALA A 806 8.71 -7.04 9.63
C ALA A 806 8.60 -7.69 8.24
N ARG A 807 8.13 -8.95 8.20
CA ARG A 807 7.93 -9.77 7.01
C ARG A 807 6.49 -10.33 6.95
N HIS A 808 5.52 -9.42 7.05
CA HIS A 808 4.09 -9.73 7.08
C HIS A 808 3.33 -9.04 5.94
N ALA A 809 2.31 -9.71 5.41
CA ALA A 809 1.51 -9.23 4.29
C ALA A 809 0.02 -9.51 4.46
N LEU A 810 -0.81 -8.72 3.78
CA LEU A 810 -2.22 -9.05 3.57
C LEU A 810 -2.39 -9.75 2.22
N LYS A 811 -3.20 -10.80 2.16
CA LYS A 811 -3.61 -11.42 0.89
C LYS A 811 -5.13 -11.42 0.75
N LEU A 812 -5.63 -10.90 -0.36
CA LEU A 812 -7.04 -10.91 -0.70
C LEU A 812 -7.34 -12.11 -1.58
N VAL A 813 -8.33 -12.91 -1.17
CA VAL A 813 -8.76 -14.14 -1.84
C VAL A 813 -10.28 -14.11 -2.00
N ASP A 814 -10.80 -15.04 -2.81
CA ASP A 814 -12.23 -15.11 -3.15
C ASP A 814 -12.83 -13.79 -3.69
N GLY A 815 -12.05 -13.05 -4.47
CA GLY A 815 -12.42 -11.71 -4.93
C GLY A 815 -13.26 -11.66 -6.19
N SER A 816 -13.68 -12.79 -6.77
CA SER A 816 -14.25 -12.82 -8.13
C SER A 816 -15.52 -11.97 -8.28
N LEU A 817 -15.96 -11.70 -9.51
CA LEU A 817 -17.20 -10.94 -9.79
C LEU A 817 -18.36 -11.38 -8.88
N GLY A 818 -18.94 -10.44 -8.14
CA GLY A 818 -20.03 -10.69 -7.20
C GLY A 818 -19.59 -11.02 -5.77
N ASN A 819 -18.30 -11.22 -5.50
CA ASN A 819 -17.81 -11.55 -4.15
C ASN A 819 -17.23 -10.34 -3.41
N VAL A 820 -16.70 -9.34 -4.12
CA VAL A 820 -16.27 -8.08 -3.49
C VAL A 820 -17.46 -7.39 -2.80
N PRO A 821 -17.29 -6.90 -1.54
CA PRO A 821 -18.35 -6.22 -0.82
C PRO A 821 -19.01 -5.12 -1.66
N LEU A 822 -20.33 -5.23 -1.77
CA LEU A 822 -21.21 -4.32 -2.48
C LEU A 822 -22.51 -4.24 -1.67
N ARG A 823 -23.14 -3.08 -1.58
CA ARG A 823 -24.41 -2.97 -0.86
C ARG A 823 -25.49 -3.83 -1.50
N THR A 824 -26.51 -4.18 -0.73
CA THR A 824 -27.62 -5.03 -1.18
C THR A 824 -28.48 -4.39 -2.28
N ASP A 825 -28.39 -3.07 -2.46
CA ASP A 825 -29.01 -2.31 -3.55
C ASP A 825 -28.12 -2.19 -4.80
N ASN A 826 -26.99 -2.92 -4.85
CA ASN A 826 -25.99 -2.89 -5.91
C ASN A 826 -25.34 -1.52 -6.13
N THR A 827 -25.18 -0.73 -5.06
CA THR A 827 -24.46 0.55 -5.08
C THR A 827 -23.29 0.59 -4.10
N GLY A 828 -22.47 1.63 -4.21
CA GLY A 828 -21.31 1.85 -3.35
C GLY A 828 -20.10 1.00 -3.75
N GLY A 829 -19.13 0.93 -2.84
CA GLY A 829 -17.86 0.26 -3.11
C GLY A 829 -17.19 -0.38 -1.92
N PHE A 830 -15.96 -0.83 -2.14
CA PHE A 830 -15.13 -1.45 -1.13
C PHE A 830 -13.65 -1.11 -1.33
N THR A 831 -13.01 -0.59 -0.28
CA THR A 831 -11.59 -0.29 -0.30
C THR A 831 -10.86 -1.08 0.77
N VAL A 832 -9.73 -1.66 0.41
CA VAL A 832 -8.77 -2.23 1.36
C VAL A 832 -7.58 -1.30 1.47
N ALA A 833 -7.37 -0.74 2.66
CA ALA A 833 -6.19 0.06 2.97
C ALA A 833 -5.22 -0.73 3.85
N SER A 834 -3.92 -0.61 3.62
CA SER A 834 -2.92 -1.28 4.46
C SER A 834 -1.57 -0.58 4.51
N GLU A 835 -0.95 -0.58 5.70
CA GLU A 835 0.45 -0.18 5.83
C GLU A 835 1.44 -1.29 5.41
N ASN A 836 0.96 -2.52 5.23
CA ASN A 836 1.70 -3.68 4.76
C ASN A 836 1.49 -3.87 3.25
N PRO A 837 2.34 -4.69 2.58
CA PRO A 837 2.08 -5.09 1.19
C PRO A 837 0.79 -5.94 1.08
N VAL A 838 0.03 -5.71 0.00
CA VAL A 838 -1.20 -6.43 -0.32
C VAL A 838 -1.02 -7.30 -1.56
N TYR A 839 -1.36 -8.57 -1.46
CA TYR A 839 -1.37 -9.52 -2.56
C TYR A 839 -2.82 -9.77 -2.99
N VAL A 840 -3.15 -9.64 -4.27
CA VAL A 840 -4.49 -9.93 -4.79
C VAL A 840 -4.42 -11.21 -5.61
N GLN A 841 -5.04 -12.28 -5.10
CA GLN A 841 -4.95 -13.59 -5.72
C GLN A 841 -6.23 -13.97 -6.47
N GLY A 842 -6.04 -14.39 -7.73
CA GLY A 842 -7.12 -14.81 -8.63
C GLY A 842 -7.94 -13.64 -9.17
N ASN A 843 -9.07 -13.97 -9.79
CA ASN A 843 -9.98 -12.95 -10.33
C ASN A 843 -10.48 -12.03 -9.21
N TYR A 844 -10.48 -10.73 -9.45
CA TYR A 844 -10.93 -9.72 -8.50
C TYR A 844 -11.92 -8.75 -9.14
N ASN A 845 -13.14 -8.68 -8.60
CA ASN A 845 -14.25 -7.81 -8.98
C ASN A 845 -14.73 -7.93 -10.44
N SER A 846 -14.20 -8.89 -11.20
CA SER A 846 -14.59 -9.23 -12.57
C SER A 846 -14.24 -10.71 -12.80
N ASN A 847 -14.51 -11.22 -14.01
CA ASN A 847 -14.14 -12.56 -14.45
C ASN A 847 -14.17 -12.66 -15.99
N ALA A 848 -13.86 -13.85 -16.53
CA ALA A 848 -13.84 -14.11 -17.97
C ALA A 848 -15.20 -13.93 -18.68
N ALA A 849 -16.31 -13.96 -17.95
CA ALA A 849 -17.66 -13.80 -18.50
C ALA A 849 -18.08 -12.33 -18.63
N ASP A 850 -17.31 -11.39 -18.08
CA ASP A 850 -17.57 -9.96 -18.16
C ASP A 850 -17.33 -9.44 -19.60
N PRO A 851 -18.37 -8.94 -20.31
CA PRO A 851 -18.24 -8.50 -21.69
C PRO A 851 -17.29 -7.30 -21.88
N THR A 852 -16.94 -6.59 -20.81
CA THR A 852 -16.05 -5.43 -20.82
C THR A 852 -14.71 -5.73 -21.48
N TRP A 853 -14.18 -6.94 -21.32
CA TRP A 853 -12.89 -7.37 -21.87
C TRP A 853 -12.91 -7.57 -23.39
N GLY A 854 -14.11 -7.69 -23.97
CA GLY A 854 -14.34 -7.73 -25.42
C GLY A 854 -14.89 -6.43 -26.00
N GLY A 855 -14.90 -5.34 -25.23
CA GLY A 855 -15.47 -4.04 -25.64
C GLY A 855 -17.00 -3.94 -25.47
N GLY A 856 -17.63 -4.87 -24.76
CA GLY A 856 -19.03 -4.80 -24.37
C GLY A 856 -19.27 -3.93 -23.14
N ALA A 857 -20.54 -3.74 -22.75
CA ALA A 857 -20.89 -3.07 -21.51
C ALA A 857 -20.57 -3.95 -20.28
N ASP A 858 -20.23 -3.32 -19.16
CA ASP A 858 -19.94 -4.00 -17.91
C ASP A 858 -21.15 -4.81 -17.39
N VAL A 859 -20.88 -6.02 -16.91
CA VAL A 859 -21.91 -6.82 -16.21
C VAL A 859 -22.15 -6.28 -14.79
N GLY A 860 -23.39 -6.26 -14.33
CA GLY A 860 -23.73 -5.85 -12.96
C GLY A 860 -23.15 -6.78 -11.89
N GLY A 861 -22.94 -6.25 -10.68
CA GLY A 861 -22.43 -7.02 -9.52
C GLY A 861 -20.96 -6.79 -9.18
N HIS A 862 -20.26 -5.94 -9.93
CA HIS A 862 -18.98 -5.36 -9.53
C HIS A 862 -19.20 -4.20 -8.54
N ALA A 863 -18.20 -3.93 -7.71
CA ALA A 863 -18.17 -2.81 -6.78
C ALA A 863 -17.20 -1.72 -7.25
N ALA A 864 -17.40 -0.47 -6.80
CA ALA A 864 -16.34 0.54 -6.87
C ALA A 864 -15.20 0.14 -5.93
N ALA A 865 -14.20 -0.57 -6.44
CA ALA A 865 -13.20 -1.24 -5.61
C ALA A 865 -11.83 -0.55 -5.67
N ALA A 866 -11.15 -0.47 -4.52
CA ALA A 866 -9.76 -0.01 -4.45
C ALA A 866 -8.89 -0.83 -3.48
N VAL A 867 -7.59 -0.83 -3.73
CA VAL A 867 -6.56 -1.25 -2.78
C VAL A 867 -5.56 -0.10 -2.62
N ILE A 868 -5.36 0.35 -1.38
CA ILE A 868 -4.44 1.43 -1.00
C ILE A 868 -3.39 0.86 -0.04
N ALA A 869 -2.20 0.51 -0.52
CA ALA A 869 -1.23 -0.29 0.25
C ALA A 869 0.20 0.23 0.19
N ASP A 870 1.13 -0.31 0.99
CA ASP A 870 2.56 -0.03 0.79
C ASP A 870 2.97 -0.43 -0.63
N THR A 871 2.61 -1.64 -1.05
CA THR A 871 2.71 -2.12 -2.44
C THR A 871 1.57 -3.08 -2.74
N VAL A 872 1.24 -3.24 -4.03
CA VAL A 872 0.27 -4.26 -4.47
C VAL A 872 0.94 -5.21 -5.44
N THR A 873 0.74 -6.51 -5.24
CA THR A 873 1.23 -7.58 -6.11
C THR A 873 0.05 -8.42 -6.61
N LEU A 874 -0.04 -8.61 -7.93
CA LEU A 874 -1.08 -9.44 -8.55
C LEU A 874 -0.60 -10.89 -8.72
N LEU A 875 -1.40 -11.83 -8.22
CA LEU A 875 -1.15 -13.27 -8.28
C LEU A 875 -2.28 -13.94 -9.07
N SER A 876 -1.92 -14.70 -10.11
CA SER A 876 -2.89 -15.30 -11.02
C SER A 876 -3.75 -16.39 -10.38
N ASN A 877 -4.78 -16.85 -11.11
CA ASN A 877 -5.59 -18.00 -10.71
C ASN A 877 -4.79 -19.31 -10.51
N ASN A 878 -3.56 -19.40 -11.03
CA ASN A 878 -2.70 -20.59 -10.89
C ASN A 878 -1.62 -20.44 -9.81
N TRP A 879 -1.58 -19.31 -9.10
CA TRP A 879 -0.63 -19.11 -8.01
C TRP A 879 -0.89 -20.08 -6.85
N THR A 880 0.19 -20.64 -6.31
CA THR A 880 0.15 -21.34 -5.01
C THR A 880 1.34 -20.94 -4.16
N ASP A 881 1.10 -20.70 -2.87
CA ASP A 881 2.16 -20.33 -1.93
C ASP A 881 3.21 -21.46 -1.81
N LEU A 882 2.74 -22.71 -1.86
CA LEU A 882 3.57 -23.92 -1.90
C LEU A 882 4.60 -23.86 -3.03
N ASN A 883 4.15 -23.56 -4.26
CA ASN A 883 5.03 -23.53 -5.42
C ASN A 883 6.01 -22.35 -5.38
N SER A 884 5.61 -21.23 -4.78
CA SER A 884 6.53 -20.10 -4.54
C SER A 884 7.71 -20.50 -3.65
N MET A 885 7.46 -21.34 -2.64
CA MET A 885 8.49 -21.88 -1.75
C MET A 885 9.30 -23.01 -2.39
N ALA A 886 8.68 -23.85 -3.21
CA ALA A 886 9.38 -24.95 -3.90
C ALA A 886 10.33 -24.41 -4.98
N ASN A 887 9.92 -23.34 -5.67
CA ASN A 887 10.64 -22.77 -6.80
C ASN A 887 10.92 -21.28 -6.58
N PRO A 888 11.68 -20.87 -5.55
CA PRO A 888 11.85 -19.47 -5.16
C PRO A 888 12.60 -18.63 -6.21
N THR A 889 13.57 -19.20 -6.92
CA THR A 889 14.34 -18.50 -7.98
C THR A 889 14.18 -19.09 -9.37
N THR A 890 13.25 -20.06 -9.54
CA THR A 890 13.00 -20.72 -10.83
C THR A 890 11.63 -20.31 -11.37
N VAL A 891 11.58 -19.15 -12.05
CA VAL A 891 10.33 -18.55 -12.52
C VAL A 891 9.54 -19.46 -13.46
N GLY A 892 10.22 -20.28 -14.29
CA GLY A 892 9.59 -21.18 -15.26
C GLY A 892 8.70 -22.27 -14.66
N ASN A 893 8.75 -22.49 -13.35
CA ASN A 893 7.88 -23.42 -12.63
C ASN A 893 6.71 -22.71 -11.93
N ARG A 894 6.69 -21.37 -11.89
CA ARG A 894 5.60 -20.55 -11.33
C ARG A 894 4.73 -20.01 -12.46
N ASN A 895 4.11 -20.91 -13.22
CA ASN A 895 3.34 -20.54 -14.41
C ASN A 895 2.03 -19.84 -14.05
N ALA A 896 1.78 -18.68 -14.64
CA ALA A 896 0.54 -17.93 -14.43
C ALA A 896 -0.62 -18.50 -15.27
N ALA A 897 -1.84 -18.08 -14.95
CA ALA A 897 -3.02 -18.24 -15.80
C ALA A 897 -3.64 -16.88 -16.14
N THR A 898 -4.39 -16.83 -17.25
CA THR A 898 -5.18 -15.65 -17.61
C THR A 898 -6.13 -15.28 -16.46
N THR A 899 -6.05 -14.04 -15.99
CA THR A 899 -6.73 -13.56 -14.76
C THR A 899 -7.27 -12.15 -14.96
N TYR A 900 -8.37 -11.82 -14.27
CA TYR A 900 -9.17 -10.60 -14.47
C TYR A 900 -9.26 -9.77 -13.19
N TYR A 901 -8.83 -8.51 -13.25
CA TYR A 901 -8.76 -7.59 -12.12
C TYR A 901 -9.49 -6.28 -12.46
N ARG A 902 -10.48 -5.91 -11.64
CA ARG A 902 -11.19 -4.64 -11.75
C ARG A 902 -11.15 -3.84 -10.44
N LEU A 903 -10.16 -2.98 -10.28
CA LEU A 903 -9.97 -2.19 -9.06
C LEU A 903 -9.00 -1.03 -9.30
N ALA A 904 -9.19 0.07 -8.55
CA ALA A 904 -8.16 1.09 -8.41
C ALA A 904 -7.04 0.61 -7.49
N ILE A 905 -5.80 0.96 -7.81
CA ILE A 905 -4.63 0.62 -6.99
C ILE A 905 -3.87 1.90 -6.69
N ALA A 906 -3.77 2.25 -5.41
CA ALA A 906 -2.86 3.25 -4.91
C ALA A 906 -1.77 2.60 -4.05
N GLY A 907 -0.51 2.98 -4.26
CA GLY A 907 0.56 2.45 -3.45
C GLY A 907 1.92 3.05 -3.73
N GLY A 908 2.93 2.43 -3.14
CA GLY A 908 4.32 2.81 -3.27
C GLY A 908 5.01 2.13 -4.45
N LYS A 909 6.09 2.75 -4.91
CA LYS A 909 7.05 2.14 -5.85
C LYS A 909 8.49 2.32 -5.37
N ASN A 910 9.44 1.74 -6.08
CA ASN A 910 10.86 1.90 -5.79
C ASN A 910 11.40 3.20 -6.42
N GLN A 911 12.46 3.78 -5.85
CA GLN A 911 13.11 4.95 -6.43
C GLN A 911 13.97 4.55 -7.65
N ASN A 912 14.04 5.43 -8.65
CA ASN A 912 15.00 5.28 -9.75
C ASN A 912 16.42 5.62 -9.27
N PHE A 913 17.41 4.90 -9.78
CA PHE A 913 18.82 5.14 -9.52
C PHE A 913 19.66 5.05 -10.80
N PRO A 914 20.85 5.68 -10.84
CA PRO A 914 21.71 5.64 -12.02
C PRO A 914 22.08 4.21 -12.38
N LYS A 915 22.00 3.88 -13.67
CA LYS A 915 22.38 2.56 -14.17
C LYS A 915 23.84 2.24 -13.80
N PRO A 916 24.12 1.19 -13.01
CA PRO A 916 25.47 0.71 -12.77
C PRO A 916 26.13 0.19 -14.05
N ALA A 917 27.46 0.22 -14.10
CA ALA A 917 28.23 -0.24 -15.26
C ALA A 917 27.94 -1.72 -15.62
N TRP A 918 27.71 -2.55 -14.60
CA TRP A 918 27.42 -3.98 -14.72
C TRP A 918 25.94 -4.30 -15.01
N GLY A 919 25.02 -3.34 -14.81
CA GLY A 919 23.59 -3.55 -14.95
C GLY A 919 23.12 -3.60 -16.40
N ALA A 920 21.98 -4.25 -16.64
CA ALA A 920 21.24 -4.17 -17.90
C ALA A 920 20.74 -2.74 -18.16
N ASN A 921 20.31 -2.46 -19.40
CA ASN A 921 19.97 -1.10 -19.85
C ASN A 921 18.86 -0.44 -19.01
N ASP A 922 17.92 -1.21 -18.51
CA ASP A 922 16.75 -0.83 -17.72
C ASP A 922 16.95 -1.00 -16.19
N TYR A 923 18.05 -1.64 -15.77
CA TYR A 923 18.37 -1.75 -14.35
C TYR A 923 18.66 -0.38 -13.75
N GLY A 924 18.04 -0.07 -12.61
CA GLY A 924 18.00 1.29 -12.06
C GLY A 924 16.71 2.05 -12.31
N THR A 925 15.82 1.52 -13.16
CA THR A 925 14.44 2.05 -13.27
C THR A 925 13.51 1.39 -12.25
N ASP A 926 12.34 1.99 -12.02
CA ASP A 926 11.28 1.51 -11.13
C ASP A 926 10.42 0.36 -11.72
N GLY A 927 10.75 -0.11 -12.92
CA GLY A 927 9.91 -1.06 -13.65
C GLY A 927 8.85 -0.43 -14.56
N GLY A 928 8.68 0.89 -14.48
CA GLY A 928 7.68 1.64 -15.22
C GLY A 928 6.24 1.31 -14.81
N THR A 929 5.27 2.01 -15.38
CA THR A 929 3.84 1.90 -15.01
C THR A 929 3.32 0.47 -15.09
N HIS A 930 3.81 -0.33 -16.02
CA HIS A 930 3.35 -1.71 -16.21
C HIS A 930 3.84 -2.68 -15.13
N ASN A 931 4.91 -2.36 -14.41
CA ASN A 931 5.44 -3.14 -13.30
C ASN A 931 4.96 -2.62 -11.94
N PHE A 932 4.26 -1.48 -11.90
CA PHE A 932 3.68 -0.92 -10.68
C PHE A 932 2.78 -1.94 -9.95
N LEU A 933 2.06 -2.77 -10.71
CA LEU A 933 1.19 -3.84 -10.21
C LEU A 933 1.93 -5.06 -9.60
N ARG A 934 3.27 -5.13 -9.77
CA ARG A 934 4.23 -6.19 -9.38
C ARG A 934 3.79 -7.64 -9.73
N TYR A 935 4.76 -8.47 -10.11
CA TYR A 935 4.50 -9.87 -10.48
C TYR A 935 5.57 -10.81 -9.94
N LEU A 936 5.20 -12.08 -9.75
CA LEU A 936 6.08 -13.15 -9.26
C LEU A 936 6.04 -14.42 -10.12
N GLU A 937 5.32 -14.39 -11.25
CA GLU A 937 4.99 -15.57 -12.06
C GLU A 937 5.59 -15.50 -13.47
N ASN A 938 5.73 -16.67 -14.09
CA ASN A 938 5.97 -16.80 -15.52
C ASN A 938 4.65 -16.71 -16.27
N TRP A 939 4.40 -15.59 -16.95
CA TRP A 939 3.16 -15.40 -17.69
C TRP A 939 3.14 -16.10 -19.04
N GLY A 940 4.28 -16.36 -19.69
CA GLY A 940 4.36 -17.28 -20.84
C GLY A 940 3.36 -17.04 -21.98
N GLY A 941 2.90 -15.79 -22.18
CA GLY A 941 1.87 -15.43 -23.16
C GLY A 941 0.42 -15.37 -22.64
N GLN A 942 0.17 -15.69 -21.37
CA GLN A 942 -1.11 -15.48 -20.70
C GLN A 942 -1.43 -13.99 -20.56
N THR A 943 -2.73 -13.68 -20.53
CA THR A 943 -3.21 -12.30 -20.48
C THR A 943 -3.51 -11.87 -19.04
N LEU A 944 -2.97 -10.72 -18.65
CA LEU A 944 -3.43 -9.98 -17.48
C LEU A 944 -4.45 -8.95 -17.94
N ASN A 945 -5.71 -9.17 -17.56
CA ASN A 945 -6.80 -8.26 -17.82
C ASN A 945 -6.95 -7.34 -16.61
N TYR A 946 -6.67 -6.04 -16.79
CA TYR A 946 -6.76 -5.03 -15.74
C TYR A 946 -7.65 -3.87 -16.17
N LYS A 947 -8.62 -3.50 -15.33
CA LYS A 947 -9.48 -2.34 -15.51
C LYS A 947 -9.48 -1.53 -14.21
N GLY A 948 -9.01 -0.29 -14.24
CA GLY A 948 -8.85 0.48 -13.01
C GLY A 948 -8.06 1.76 -13.15
N SER A 949 -7.47 2.19 -12.04
CA SER A 949 -6.61 3.39 -11.94
C SER A 949 -5.31 3.03 -11.24
N LEU A 950 -4.17 3.48 -11.80
CA LEU A 950 -2.82 3.19 -11.31
C LEU A 950 -2.22 4.44 -10.66
N VAL A 951 -2.09 4.44 -9.33
CA VAL A 951 -1.72 5.64 -8.57
C VAL A 951 -0.50 5.38 -7.68
N SER A 952 0.65 5.94 -8.05
CA SER A 952 1.84 5.94 -7.20
C SER A 952 1.85 7.18 -6.30
N LEU A 953 1.50 7.04 -5.02
CA LEU A 953 1.45 8.18 -4.08
C LEU A 953 2.78 8.45 -3.35
N TYR A 954 3.63 7.44 -3.22
CA TYR A 954 4.87 7.51 -2.42
C TYR A 954 5.89 6.46 -2.88
N TYR A 955 7.03 6.40 -2.19
CA TYR A 955 7.94 5.26 -2.26
C TYR A 955 7.59 4.22 -1.21
N SER A 956 7.69 2.94 -1.57
CA SER A 956 7.46 1.84 -0.64
C SER A 956 8.58 1.77 0.40
N THR A 957 8.20 1.55 1.65
CA THR A 957 9.11 1.48 2.82
C THR A 957 9.00 0.14 3.55
N TYR A 958 8.02 -0.70 3.18
CA TYR A 958 7.94 -2.08 3.67
C TYR A 958 8.56 -3.07 2.66
N ASN A 959 8.12 -2.99 1.40
CA ASN A 959 8.56 -3.83 0.29
C ASN A 959 9.53 -3.06 -0.64
N THR A 960 10.74 -2.85 -0.13
CA THR A 960 11.79 -2.01 -0.73
C THR A 960 12.55 -2.69 -1.87
N GLY A 961 12.33 -3.98 -2.14
CA GLY A 961 13.05 -4.75 -3.16
C GLY A 961 13.03 -4.11 -4.54
N VAL A 962 14.22 -3.90 -5.13
CA VAL A 962 14.39 -3.23 -6.42
C VAL A 962 13.69 -3.96 -7.57
N PHE A 963 13.29 -3.19 -8.59
CA PHE A 963 12.86 -3.76 -9.86
C PHE A 963 13.98 -4.59 -10.49
N LYS A 964 13.62 -5.81 -10.87
CA LYS A 964 14.49 -6.76 -11.56
C LYS A 964 13.63 -7.83 -12.24
N CYS A 965 14.07 -8.26 -13.40
CA CYS A 965 13.46 -9.29 -14.24
C CYS A 965 14.55 -9.78 -15.22
N CYS A 966 14.38 -10.85 -16.00
CA CYS A 966 13.21 -11.70 -16.18
C CYS A 966 13.58 -13.19 -16.04
N THR A 967 14.58 -13.46 -15.20
CA THR A 967 15.16 -14.80 -15.00
C THR A 967 14.57 -15.47 -13.77
N THR A 968 14.44 -14.75 -12.66
CA THR A 968 14.04 -15.34 -11.38
C THR A 968 12.76 -14.77 -10.83
N VAL A 969 12.43 -13.49 -11.06
CA VAL A 969 11.26 -12.84 -10.42
C VAL A 969 9.97 -13.12 -11.19
N TYR A 970 9.89 -12.70 -12.45
CA TYR A 970 8.67 -12.84 -13.28
C TYR A 970 9.01 -12.77 -14.78
N SER A 971 8.09 -13.20 -15.63
CA SER A 971 8.09 -12.85 -17.07
C SER A 971 6.83 -12.02 -17.39
N PRO A 972 6.89 -11.04 -18.30
CA PRO A 972 5.80 -10.08 -18.48
C PRO A 972 4.54 -10.73 -19.11
N PRO A 973 3.31 -10.35 -18.67
CA PRO A 973 2.06 -10.78 -19.31
C PRO A 973 1.81 -10.12 -20.66
N VAL A 974 0.89 -10.70 -21.43
CA VAL A 974 0.12 -9.93 -22.43
C VAL A 974 -0.81 -9.00 -21.67
N ARG A 975 -0.68 -7.69 -21.87
CA ARG A 975 -1.40 -6.67 -21.09
C ARG A 975 -2.68 -6.27 -21.81
N ASN A 976 -3.83 -6.45 -21.17
CA ASN A 976 -5.10 -5.87 -21.59
C ASN A 976 -5.55 -4.88 -20.52
N TYR A 977 -4.98 -3.68 -20.53
CA TYR A 977 -5.16 -2.69 -19.46
C TYR A 977 -6.12 -1.61 -19.95
N SER A 978 -7.06 -1.22 -19.09
CA SER A 978 -8.03 -0.19 -19.41
C SER A 978 -8.31 0.67 -18.18
N PHE A 979 -8.74 1.90 -18.41
CA PHE A 979 -9.25 2.75 -17.34
C PHE A 979 -10.68 2.37 -17.00
N ASP A 980 -11.01 2.36 -15.71
CA ASP A 980 -12.40 2.16 -15.29
C ASP A 980 -13.19 3.47 -15.41
N ALA A 981 -14.08 3.54 -16.41
CA ALA A 981 -14.87 4.72 -16.69
C ALA A 981 -15.81 5.10 -15.53
N ASP A 982 -16.14 4.17 -14.62
CA ASP A 982 -16.95 4.47 -13.43
C ASP A 982 -16.24 5.47 -12.51
N PHE A 983 -14.90 5.47 -12.49
CA PHE A 983 -14.12 6.42 -11.69
C PHE A 983 -14.16 7.85 -12.22
N ALA A 984 -14.67 8.07 -13.44
CA ALA A 984 -14.89 9.41 -13.98
C ALA A 984 -16.12 10.10 -13.36
N LEU A 985 -16.92 9.39 -12.55
CA LEU A 985 -18.11 9.93 -11.88
C LEU A 985 -17.96 9.86 -10.36
N PRO A 986 -18.40 10.89 -9.61
CA PRO A 986 -18.30 10.88 -8.14
C PRO A 986 -18.97 9.67 -7.46
N SER A 987 -20.07 9.16 -8.02
CA SER A 987 -20.79 8.00 -7.48
C SER A 987 -20.09 6.66 -7.72
N GLY A 988 -19.18 6.59 -8.69
CA GLY A 988 -18.40 5.40 -9.02
C GLY A 988 -17.03 5.37 -8.34
N LEU A 989 -16.68 6.38 -7.54
CA LEU A 989 -15.44 6.40 -6.80
C LEU A 989 -15.45 5.39 -5.64
N PRO A 990 -14.37 4.62 -5.44
CA PRO A 990 -14.21 3.77 -4.28
C PRO A 990 -14.29 4.54 -2.96
N PRO A 991 -14.80 3.92 -1.88
CA PRO A 991 -14.78 4.48 -0.53
C PRO A 991 -13.38 4.93 -0.09
N GLY A 992 -13.26 6.03 0.64
CA GLY A 992 -11.96 6.52 1.11
C GLY A 992 -11.02 7.06 0.02
N THR A 993 -11.50 7.31 -1.21
CA THR A 993 -10.65 7.82 -2.31
C THR A 993 -9.84 9.07 -1.90
N PRO A 994 -8.50 9.05 -1.98
CA PRO A 994 -7.68 10.22 -1.71
C PRO A 994 -7.97 11.38 -2.67
N LEU A 995 -7.90 12.61 -2.16
CA LEU A 995 -8.23 13.83 -2.92
C LEU A 995 -7.01 14.73 -3.02
N PHE A 996 -6.58 15.07 -4.24
CA PHE A 996 -5.60 16.14 -4.47
C PHE A 996 -6.25 17.50 -4.38
N ARG A 997 -5.42 18.52 -4.19
CA ARG A 997 -5.90 19.89 -4.17
C ARG A 997 -5.50 20.68 -5.41
N ASP A 998 -6.45 21.42 -5.95
CA ASP A 998 -6.22 22.55 -6.85
C ASP A 998 -6.98 23.80 -6.34
N VAL A 999 -6.47 24.98 -6.63
CA VAL A 999 -7.18 26.25 -6.38
C VAL A 999 -7.30 26.95 -7.71
N ASP A 1000 -8.55 27.17 -8.12
CA ASP A 1000 -8.86 27.95 -9.32
C ASP A 1000 -9.60 29.23 -8.94
N THR A 1001 -9.25 30.32 -9.61
CA THR A 1001 -9.83 31.64 -9.33
C THR A 1001 -10.74 32.01 -10.46
N LEU A 1002 -12.04 32.07 -10.17
CA LEU A 1002 -13.08 32.18 -11.20
C LEU A 1002 -13.31 33.62 -11.70
N GLY A 1003 -13.00 34.62 -10.89
CA GLY A 1003 -13.25 36.00 -11.28
C GLY A 1003 -12.79 37.03 -10.25
N TYR A 1004 -12.52 38.23 -10.75
CA TYR A 1004 -12.04 39.39 -10.00
C TYR A 1004 -12.89 40.60 -10.36
N ARG A 1005 -13.43 41.33 -9.37
CA ARG A 1005 -14.18 42.57 -9.62
C ARG A 1005 -13.97 43.62 -8.53
N GLN A 1006 -13.83 44.86 -8.96
CA GLN A 1006 -13.94 46.03 -8.09
C GLN A 1006 -15.41 46.30 -7.78
N MET A 1007 -15.72 46.57 -6.51
CA MET A 1007 -17.07 46.90 -6.06
C MET A 1007 -17.22 48.43 -6.03
N PHE A 1008 -18.07 48.97 -6.89
CA PHE A 1008 -18.47 50.37 -6.84
C PHE A 1008 -19.75 50.48 -5.98
N ALA A 1009 -19.61 50.42 -4.66
CA ALA A 1009 -20.73 50.67 -3.75
C ALA A 1009 -20.76 52.15 -3.35
N VAL A 1010 -21.88 52.83 -3.58
CA VAL A 1010 -22.16 54.12 -2.92
C VAL A 1010 -22.60 53.78 -1.50
N ARG A 1011 -21.74 53.98 -0.50
CA ARG A 1011 -22.14 53.90 0.91
C ARG A 1011 -22.76 55.23 1.30
N ASP A 1012 -24.08 55.25 1.50
CA ASP A 1012 -24.74 56.38 2.16
C ASP A 1012 -24.10 56.55 3.55
N LYS A 1013 -23.67 57.78 3.82
CA LYS A 1013 -22.96 58.17 5.05
C LYS A 1013 -23.83 58.06 6.29
#